data_AF-A0A973PUC9-F1
#
_entry.id   AF-A0A973PUC9-F1
#
_cell.length_a   1.000
_cell.length_b   1.000
_cell.length_c   1.000
_cell.angle_alpha   90.00
_cell.angle_beta   90.00
_cell.angle_gamma   90.00
#
_symmetry.space_group_name_H-M   'P 1'
#
loop_
_entity.id
_entity.type
_entity.pdbx_description
1 polymer ?
#
loop_
_entity_poly.entity_id
_entity_poly.type
_entity_poly.pdbx_seq_one_letter_code
_entity_poly.pdbx_strand_id
1 'polypeptide(L)'
;MTTPVTLALPPTVVIAPTGVQGVRGNTVLSGSGAPAAGVGINGDYYIDVAAYPTTVTLYGPKSGGAWPGSGVTIGGGGGTAGALLAINNLSDVQSAAAARTNLGLGSAALLAANTFDAAGAAAAAQDAAIADAAAKYRRLQPWVFDITDARFGAVGDAKIVTDGAVTLNVATLTCGTSAPFTSADVGKVVLIQGAGTFGVTAFKAVLTAYNGPGSMGLSVAPPTSISGAIVVYGTNNYTAIRAANQAASDYRAAGHAYSEVYTPVGGFILDGPLDTSLSGNSLVPFGVDATTGQKKTPAYRGEGGAAVRHWEQTVPQISGSTWISFSYYSDTSAQSNDITAHGNPAIIGGPNEGPTNGLAYGVGTAQGARFSNTMPMVSDMAFLTPHTAFGLTHGAINFYGCAAAHIRNVSVSTLGVVPSPTDYVSPGQFATGLCAAVLMPAPGNNDLSLVDNLSIQGGFTYGIFFSEHTLITRIMVLYCWAALVAVGTYAGSVGAVHEMRILSASVEACTHELYVMGPGSEGVGPTVDIHLSTESSTPNIAGSAGSLMAAIGKLTLTGLYNKANVSTASPCGIQIVNGQDPAPIARKTGAFTCTPIDRVLMCDTTAGAFTATLPDADVNPVEYVLRNTGGNTLTVAAIGGQLIYPTGSNTGATTAAVAPGNVLRVRATYNGTAWAWYAV
;
A
#
# COMPACT_ATOMS: atom_id res chain seq x y z
N MET A 1 107.84 26.18 5.02
CA MET A 1 108.91 26.80 5.85
C MET A 1 108.25 27.86 6.70
N THR A 2 107.93 27.52 7.94
CA THR A 2 107.15 28.34 8.88
C THR A 2 108.11 29.07 9.81
N THR A 3 108.02 30.40 9.78
CA THR A 3 108.85 31.38 10.49
C THR A 3 108.45 31.51 11.97
N PRO A 4 109.39 31.94 12.85
CA PRO A 4 109.25 31.79 14.30
C PRO A 4 108.54 32.96 14.99
N VAL A 5 108.10 32.61 16.21
CA VAL A 5 107.40 33.37 17.24
C VAL A 5 108.14 34.63 17.73
N THR A 6 107.38 35.69 17.99
CA THR A 6 107.58 36.55 19.17
C THR A 6 106.23 36.90 19.79
N LEU A 7 106.04 36.45 21.02
CA LEU A 7 104.85 36.64 21.86
C LEU A 7 104.90 38.05 22.46
N ALA A 8 104.01 38.95 22.04
CA ALA A 8 103.82 40.26 22.67
C ALA A 8 102.76 40.16 23.77
N LEU A 9 103.13 40.64 24.96
CA LEU A 9 102.43 40.53 26.24
C LEU A 9 100.93 40.93 26.18
N PRO A 10 100.03 40.18 26.86
CA PRO A 10 98.66 40.62 27.06
C PRO A 10 98.64 41.88 27.95
N PRO A 11 97.67 42.80 27.74
CA PRO A 11 97.56 43.99 28.56
C PRO A 11 97.36 43.63 30.04
N THR A 12 98.19 44.22 30.90
CA THR A 12 98.02 44.18 32.35
C THR A 12 96.77 45.00 32.72
N VAL A 13 95.69 44.33 33.11
CA VAL A 13 94.62 44.94 33.92
C VAL A 13 94.92 44.59 35.37
N VAL A 14 95.28 45.62 36.12
CA VAL A 14 95.44 45.59 37.57
C VAL A 14 94.09 45.22 38.19
N ILE A 15 93.98 44.04 38.82
CA ILE A 15 92.88 43.74 39.74
C ILE A 15 93.15 44.61 40.98
N ALA A 16 92.36 45.66 41.14
CA ALA A 16 92.43 46.54 42.31
C ALA A 16 92.26 45.70 43.60
N PRO A 17 92.88 46.10 44.73
CA PRO A 17 92.53 45.53 46.03
C PRO A 17 91.00 45.53 46.19
N THR A 18 90.44 44.45 46.74
CA THR A 18 89.03 44.42 47.16
C THR A 18 88.73 45.73 47.86
N GLY A 19 87.80 46.50 47.30
CA GLY A 19 87.40 47.78 47.85
C GLY A 19 87.04 47.60 49.32
N VAL A 20 87.26 48.65 50.11
CA VAL A 20 86.82 48.72 51.51
C VAL A 20 85.40 48.19 51.56
N GLN A 21 85.15 47.11 52.33
CA GLN A 21 83.81 46.54 52.45
C GLN A 21 82.87 47.68 52.83
N GLY A 22 81.85 47.93 51.99
CA GLY A 22 80.85 48.93 52.28
C GLY A 22 80.23 48.68 53.65
N VAL A 23 79.81 49.75 54.33
CA VAL A 23 79.15 49.66 55.64
C VAL A 23 78.09 48.56 55.58
N ARG A 24 78.14 47.61 56.52
CA ARG A 24 77.20 46.48 56.60
C ARG A 24 75.76 47.02 56.51
N GLY A 25 74.99 46.48 55.57
CA GLY A 25 73.56 46.77 55.48
C GLY A 25 72.78 46.13 56.62
N ASN A 26 71.53 46.57 56.81
CA ASN A 26 70.64 45.99 57.82
C ASN A 26 70.30 44.53 57.50
N THR A 27 70.19 43.66 58.50
CA THR A 27 69.86 42.23 58.36
C THR A 27 68.87 41.75 59.42
N VAL A 28 68.41 40.51 59.29
CA VAL A 28 67.66 39.81 60.35
C VAL A 28 68.62 38.85 61.05
N LEU A 29 68.84 39.09 62.34
CA LEU A 29 69.62 38.26 63.25
C LEU A 29 68.72 37.25 63.95
N SER A 30 69.31 36.23 64.57
CA SER A 30 68.58 35.33 65.46
C SER A 30 69.45 34.85 66.62
N GLY A 31 68.81 34.42 67.70
CA GLY A 31 69.47 33.86 68.87
C GLY A 31 68.48 33.49 69.97
N SER A 32 68.98 32.92 71.06
CA SER A 32 68.16 32.55 72.22
C SER A 32 68.12 33.70 73.22
N GLY A 33 66.93 34.25 73.49
CA GLY A 33 66.67 35.38 74.38
C GLY A 33 66.61 36.72 73.63
N ALA A 34 66.02 37.73 74.28
CA ALA A 34 65.96 39.09 73.75
C ALA A 34 67.37 39.63 73.42
N PRO A 35 67.55 40.36 72.29
CA PRO A 35 68.87 40.74 71.84
C PRO A 35 69.52 41.77 72.76
N ALA A 36 70.78 41.53 73.15
CA ALA A 36 71.56 42.50 73.91
C ALA A 36 71.85 43.76 73.07
N ALA A 37 72.02 44.92 73.72
CA ALA A 37 72.29 46.19 73.04
C ALA A 37 73.57 46.16 72.17
N GLY A 38 74.53 45.27 72.44
CA GLY A 38 75.72 45.07 71.59
C GLY A 38 75.50 44.25 70.31
N VAL A 39 74.36 43.57 70.18
CA VAL A 39 74.04 42.70 69.02
C VAL A 39 73.41 43.52 67.91
N GLY A 40 73.94 43.44 66.68
CA GLY A 40 73.41 44.11 65.49
C GLY A 40 73.65 45.63 65.44
N ILE A 41 73.37 46.23 64.29
CA ILE A 41 73.44 47.68 64.03
C ILE A 41 72.04 48.29 63.91
N ASN A 42 71.92 49.62 63.98
CA ASN A 42 70.63 50.29 63.78
C ASN A 42 70.05 49.93 62.42
N GLY A 43 68.81 49.46 62.41
CA GLY A 43 68.08 48.97 61.26
C GLY A 43 67.95 47.45 61.18
N ASP A 44 68.76 46.69 61.95
CA ASP A 44 68.62 45.23 62.03
C ASP A 44 67.30 44.81 62.70
N TYR A 45 66.76 43.65 62.33
CA TYR A 45 65.75 42.91 63.09
C TYR A 45 66.40 41.69 63.78
N TYR A 46 65.79 41.14 64.81
CA TYR A 46 66.29 39.99 65.57
C TYR A 46 65.16 39.03 65.94
N ILE A 47 65.36 37.74 65.70
CA ILE A 47 64.42 36.68 66.04
C ILE A 47 64.93 35.92 67.27
N ASP A 48 64.23 36.09 68.39
CA ASP A 48 64.41 35.31 69.62
C ASP A 48 63.75 33.94 69.48
N VAL A 49 64.57 32.90 69.45
CA VAL A 49 64.17 31.50 69.33
C VAL A 49 64.25 30.74 70.66
N ALA A 50 64.34 31.42 71.81
CA ALA A 50 64.46 30.76 73.12
C ALA A 50 63.34 29.75 73.41
N ALA A 51 62.13 30.03 72.95
CA ALA A 51 60.97 29.18 73.16
C ALA A 51 60.59 28.36 71.91
N TYR A 52 61.42 28.33 70.86
CA TYR A 52 61.18 27.48 69.69
C TYR A 52 61.22 26.00 70.10
N PRO A 53 60.26 25.15 69.68
CA PRO A 53 59.26 25.37 68.63
C PRO A 53 57.90 25.90 69.11
N THR A 54 57.75 26.24 70.39
CA THR A 54 56.45 26.66 70.96
C THR A 54 56.09 28.11 70.66
N THR A 55 57.05 29.03 70.70
CA THR A 55 56.89 30.44 70.31
C THR A 55 58.24 31.01 69.86
N VAL A 56 58.20 32.00 68.98
CA VAL A 56 59.38 32.77 68.54
C VAL A 56 59.04 34.25 68.68
N THR A 57 59.96 35.13 69.09
CA THR A 57 59.68 36.55 69.29
C THR A 57 60.59 37.43 68.41
N LEU A 58 60.00 38.30 67.58
CA LEU A 58 60.73 39.23 66.71
C LEU A 58 60.89 40.60 67.36
N TYR A 59 62.13 41.08 67.41
CA TYR A 59 62.51 42.43 67.84
C TYR A 59 63.01 43.22 66.63
N GLY A 60 62.61 44.49 66.49
CA GLY A 60 63.21 45.39 65.50
C GLY A 60 62.24 46.42 64.91
N PRO A 61 62.76 47.37 64.11
CA PRO A 61 64.19 47.52 63.80
C PRO A 61 64.96 48.13 64.98
N LYS A 62 66.23 47.75 65.16
CA LYS A 62 67.12 48.39 66.14
C LYS A 62 67.27 49.88 65.79
N SER A 63 67.21 50.78 66.77
CA SER A 63 67.36 52.22 66.51
C SER A 63 68.06 52.92 67.68
N GLY A 64 68.89 53.92 67.38
CA GLY A 64 69.62 54.67 68.40
C GLY A 64 70.56 53.82 69.29
N GLY A 65 71.01 52.66 68.81
CA GLY A 65 71.84 51.70 69.56
C GLY A 65 71.04 50.72 70.43
N ALA A 66 69.72 50.87 70.50
CA ALA A 66 68.84 50.05 71.35
C ALA A 66 67.87 49.19 70.52
N TRP A 67 67.58 47.99 71.02
CA TRP A 67 66.47 47.17 70.53
C TRP A 67 65.15 47.65 71.15
N PRO A 68 64.00 47.46 70.48
CA PRO A 68 62.70 47.72 71.10
C PRO A 68 62.56 46.95 72.42
N GLY A 69 62.05 47.61 73.46
CA GLY A 69 61.94 47.03 74.81
C GLY A 69 61.00 45.81 74.90
N SER A 70 60.17 45.58 73.88
CA SER A 70 59.30 44.41 73.75
C SER A 70 59.28 43.91 72.30
N GLY A 71 59.34 42.60 72.10
CA GLY A 71 59.22 41.98 70.79
C GLY A 71 57.79 41.47 70.48
N VAL A 72 57.53 41.15 69.22
CA VAL A 72 56.27 40.58 68.72
C VAL A 72 56.38 39.07 68.64
N THR A 73 55.50 38.33 69.31
CA THR A 73 55.50 36.86 69.26
C THR A 73 54.87 36.35 67.96
N ILE A 74 55.53 35.41 67.31
CA ILE A 74 55.18 34.79 66.04
C ILE A 74 55.19 33.26 66.24
N GLY A 75 54.03 32.62 66.11
CA GLY A 75 53.88 31.15 66.04
C GLY A 75 53.70 30.41 67.38
N GLY A 76 52.51 30.49 67.99
CA GLY A 76 52.18 29.80 69.26
C GLY A 76 50.80 29.13 69.32
N GLY A 77 50.35 28.51 68.22
CA GLY A 77 49.10 27.75 68.16
C GLY A 77 49.34 26.32 67.68
N GLY A 78 49.80 25.44 68.58
CA GLY A 78 49.94 24.02 68.31
C GLY A 78 48.58 23.30 68.14
N GLY A 79 48.48 22.52 67.06
CA GLY A 79 47.83 21.21 67.00
C GLY A 79 46.40 21.02 67.52
N THR A 80 45.38 21.40 66.74
CA THR A 80 44.12 20.64 66.54
C THR A 80 43.27 21.33 65.45
N ALA A 81 43.71 21.26 64.19
CA ALA A 81 42.86 21.60 63.06
C ALA A 81 42.90 20.44 62.06
N GLY A 82 41.91 19.55 62.19
CA GLY A 82 41.38 18.71 61.12
C GLY A 82 42.38 17.93 60.29
N ALA A 83 42.82 16.77 60.79
CA ALA A 83 43.18 15.69 59.88
C ALA A 83 41.93 15.31 59.07
N LEU A 84 41.82 15.79 57.83
CA LEU A 84 40.88 15.25 56.85
C LEU A 84 41.40 13.88 56.40
N LEU A 85 41.06 12.83 57.16
CA LEU A 85 41.18 11.45 56.69
C LEU A 85 39.97 11.16 55.78
N ALA A 86 40.15 11.29 54.48
CA ALA A 86 39.12 11.23 53.45
C ALA A 86 38.56 9.82 53.15
N ILE A 87 38.23 9.01 54.17
CA ILE A 87 37.71 7.64 53.94
C ILE A 87 36.38 7.30 54.64
N ASN A 88 35.82 8.09 55.59
CA ASN A 88 34.53 7.72 56.20
C ASN A 88 33.55 8.91 56.31
N ASN A 89 32.59 8.95 55.38
CA ASN A 89 31.44 9.85 55.41
C ASN A 89 30.38 9.34 56.43
N LEU A 90 29.96 10.22 57.35
CA LEU A 90 28.71 10.18 58.14
C LEU A 90 28.64 9.29 59.40
N SER A 91 29.69 8.58 59.81
CA SER A 91 29.64 7.80 61.06
C SER A 91 29.70 8.64 62.35
N ASP A 92 29.98 9.94 62.21
CA ASP A 92 30.19 10.93 63.26
C ASP A 92 28.96 11.78 63.58
N VAL A 93 27.81 11.53 62.94
CA VAL A 93 26.54 12.15 63.36
C VAL A 93 25.80 11.21 64.31
N GLN A 94 25.76 11.57 65.60
CA GLN A 94 25.09 10.84 66.68
C GLN A 94 23.59 10.53 66.41
N SER A 95 22.95 11.24 65.48
CA SER A 95 21.57 10.99 65.04
C SER A 95 21.43 11.11 63.53
N ALA A 96 21.19 9.98 62.86
CA ALA A 96 20.89 9.97 61.43
C ALA A 96 19.67 10.84 61.07
N ALA A 97 18.74 11.06 62.00
CA ALA A 97 17.61 11.97 61.79
C ALA A 97 18.06 13.45 61.72
N ALA A 98 18.95 13.88 62.62
CA ALA A 98 19.48 15.25 62.61
C ALA A 98 20.33 15.54 61.36
N ALA A 99 21.13 14.56 60.90
CA ALA A 99 21.89 14.68 59.65
C ALA A 99 20.98 14.96 58.44
N ARG A 100 19.88 14.19 58.31
CA ARG A 100 18.91 14.36 57.21
C ARG A 100 18.19 15.71 57.28
N THR A 101 17.87 16.18 58.49
CA THR A 101 17.27 17.51 58.70
C THR A 101 18.22 18.64 58.32
N ASN A 102 19.50 18.59 58.74
CA ASN A 102 20.47 19.65 58.48
C ASN A 102 20.86 19.76 57.00
N LEU A 103 20.84 18.66 56.26
CA LEU A 103 21.08 18.65 54.82
C LEU A 103 19.82 18.98 53.99
N GLY A 104 18.67 19.22 54.64
CA GLY A 104 17.41 19.52 53.96
C GLY A 104 16.82 18.35 53.17
N LEU A 105 17.26 17.11 53.44
CA LEU A 105 16.92 15.92 52.64
C LEU A 105 15.52 15.34 52.94
N GLY A 106 14.83 15.86 53.97
CA GLY A 106 13.44 15.53 54.28
C GLY A 106 13.16 14.03 54.42
N SER A 107 11.95 13.61 54.04
CA SER A 107 11.53 12.20 54.01
C SER A 107 12.08 11.41 52.81
N ALA A 108 12.65 12.09 51.80
CA ALA A 108 13.18 11.46 50.59
C ALA A 108 14.35 10.52 50.88
N ALA A 109 15.15 10.81 51.91
CA ALA A 109 16.29 9.99 52.32
C ALA A 109 15.91 8.68 53.06
N LEU A 110 14.62 8.38 53.25
CA LEU A 110 14.13 7.13 53.87
C LEU A 110 13.53 6.15 52.85
N LEU A 111 13.37 6.57 51.59
CA LEU A 111 12.77 5.76 50.54
C LEU A 111 13.88 5.03 49.77
N ALA A 112 13.73 3.74 49.53
CA ALA A 112 14.68 2.97 48.72
C ALA A 112 14.67 3.47 47.26
N ALA A 113 15.77 3.36 46.53
CA ALA A 113 15.88 3.88 45.16
C ALA A 113 14.84 3.27 44.19
N ASN A 114 14.39 2.04 44.45
CA ASN A 114 13.31 1.38 43.72
C ASN A 114 11.91 1.92 44.05
N THR A 115 11.76 2.79 45.05
CA THR A 115 10.47 3.42 45.39
C THR A 115 10.05 4.49 44.37
N PHE A 116 11.00 5.03 43.59
CA PHE A 116 10.75 6.05 42.56
C PHE A 116 10.17 5.48 41.25
N ASP A 117 10.19 4.15 41.06
CA ASP A 117 9.51 3.45 39.96
C ASP A 117 8.91 2.12 40.46
N ALA A 118 8.34 2.12 41.67
CA ALA A 118 7.96 0.90 42.40
C ALA A 118 6.93 -0.01 41.70
N ALA A 119 6.26 0.49 40.65
CA ALA A 119 5.27 -0.24 39.86
C ALA A 119 5.57 -0.25 38.36
N GLY A 120 6.76 0.22 37.93
CA GLY A 120 7.05 0.46 36.51
C GLY A 120 6.16 1.54 35.90
N ALA A 121 5.57 2.43 36.71
CA ALA A 121 4.63 3.44 36.24
C ALA A 121 5.31 4.48 35.34
N ALA A 122 6.60 4.79 35.60
CA ALA A 122 7.37 5.67 34.73
C ALA A 122 7.73 4.97 33.41
N ALA A 123 8.12 3.70 33.47
CA ALA A 123 8.36 2.88 32.28
C ALA A 123 7.08 2.68 31.45
N ALA A 124 5.95 2.39 32.09
CA ALA A 124 4.65 2.24 31.44
C ALA A 124 4.14 3.57 30.86
N ALA A 125 4.38 4.71 31.52
CA ALA A 125 4.06 6.02 30.97
C ALA A 125 4.96 6.36 29.77
N GLN A 126 6.24 5.96 29.80
CA GLN A 126 7.15 6.10 28.69
C GLN A 126 6.75 5.21 27.51
N ASP A 127 6.42 3.94 27.74
CA ASP A 127 5.94 3.00 26.73
C ASP A 127 4.59 3.46 26.15
N ALA A 128 3.69 3.98 26.99
CA ALA A 128 2.42 4.57 26.54
C ALA A 128 2.64 5.85 25.73
N ALA A 129 3.60 6.70 26.11
CA ALA A 129 3.97 7.88 25.34
C ALA A 129 4.62 7.51 24.00
N ILE A 130 5.46 6.46 23.96
CA ILE A 130 6.03 5.91 22.73
C ILE A 130 4.94 5.31 21.84
N ALA A 131 3.94 4.61 22.40
CA ALA A 131 2.81 4.06 21.67
C ALA A 131 1.86 5.16 21.14
N ASP A 132 1.54 6.17 21.95
CA ASP A 132 0.75 7.34 21.55
C ASP A 132 1.49 8.17 20.48
N ALA A 133 2.81 8.33 20.62
CA ALA A 133 3.66 8.94 19.62
C ALA A 133 3.73 8.09 18.33
N ALA A 134 3.82 6.76 18.41
CA ALA A 134 3.81 5.89 17.24
C ALA A 134 2.48 5.98 16.46
N ALA A 135 1.37 6.21 17.16
CA ALA A 135 0.07 6.45 16.55
C ALA A 135 -0.05 7.86 15.93
N LYS A 136 0.36 8.91 16.65
CA LYS A 136 0.28 10.32 16.19
C LYS A 136 1.34 10.69 15.15
N TYR A 137 2.53 10.10 15.25
CA TYR A 137 3.68 10.32 14.38
C TYR A 137 3.99 9.11 13.50
N ARG A 138 2.96 8.35 13.13
CA ARG A 138 3.11 7.22 12.20
C ARG A 138 3.82 7.62 10.91
N ARG A 139 3.59 8.84 10.42
CA ARG A 139 4.26 9.42 9.24
C ARG A 139 5.76 9.66 9.41
N LEU A 140 6.26 9.68 10.66
CA LEU A 140 7.69 9.85 10.96
C LEU A 140 8.42 8.52 11.18
N GLN A 141 7.73 7.39 11.09
CA GLN A 141 8.38 6.09 11.25
C GLN A 141 9.32 5.82 10.07
N PRO A 142 10.48 5.16 10.30
CA PRO A 142 11.50 4.98 9.26
C PRO A 142 11.04 4.09 8.09
N TRP A 143 9.99 3.28 8.28
CA TRP A 143 9.37 2.46 7.25
C TRP A 143 8.23 3.17 6.51
N VAL A 144 7.92 4.44 6.80
CA VAL A 144 6.87 5.21 6.13
C VAL A 144 7.49 6.27 5.23
N PHE A 145 7.06 6.24 3.97
CA PHE A 145 7.51 7.10 2.89
C PHE A 145 6.33 7.95 2.44
N ASP A 146 6.08 9.05 3.14
CA ASP A 146 5.03 10.02 2.81
C ASP A 146 5.40 10.74 1.52
N ILE A 147 4.60 10.57 0.47
CA ILE A 147 4.90 11.14 -0.86
C ILE A 147 4.99 12.67 -0.85
N THR A 148 4.41 13.35 0.15
CA THR A 148 4.41 14.81 0.28
C THR A 148 5.55 15.36 1.13
N ASP A 149 6.34 14.47 1.76
CA ASP A 149 7.56 14.87 2.46
C ASP A 149 8.48 15.67 1.53
N ALA A 150 9.18 16.67 2.07
CA ALA A 150 10.11 17.51 1.31
C ALA A 150 11.17 16.71 0.53
N ARG A 151 11.46 15.47 0.93
CA ARG A 151 12.33 14.53 0.20
C ARG A 151 11.79 14.12 -1.16
N PHE A 152 10.47 14.07 -1.33
CA PHE A 152 9.81 13.58 -2.55
C PHE A 152 8.98 14.67 -3.23
N GLY A 153 8.25 15.48 -2.45
CA GLY A 153 7.62 16.72 -2.91
C GLY A 153 6.38 16.54 -3.77
N ALA A 154 5.62 15.44 -3.62
CA ALA A 154 4.33 15.31 -4.29
C ALA A 154 3.32 16.35 -3.78
N VAL A 155 2.46 16.83 -4.67
CA VAL A 155 1.46 17.86 -4.42
C VAL A 155 0.08 17.33 -4.84
N GLY A 156 -0.83 17.24 -3.87
CA GLY A 156 -2.19 16.70 -4.06
C GLY A 156 -3.19 17.72 -4.60
N ASP A 157 -2.79 18.53 -5.59
CA ASP A 157 -3.54 19.70 -6.07
C ASP A 157 -4.37 19.46 -7.34
N ALA A 158 -4.64 18.20 -7.69
CA ALA A 158 -5.48 17.91 -8.85
C ALA A 158 -6.88 18.49 -8.69
N LYS A 159 -7.35 19.17 -9.74
CA LYS A 159 -8.69 19.75 -9.84
C LYS A 159 -9.45 19.09 -10.98
N ILE A 160 -10.77 18.98 -10.82
CA ILE A 160 -11.68 18.49 -11.85
C ILE A 160 -12.73 19.56 -12.13
N VAL A 161 -12.97 19.84 -13.42
CA VAL A 161 -14.05 20.71 -13.90
C VAL A 161 -14.82 20.04 -15.02
N THR A 162 -16.06 20.46 -15.24
CA THR A 162 -17.02 19.77 -16.12
C THR A 162 -17.55 20.62 -17.27
N ASP A 163 -17.07 21.85 -17.40
CA ASP A 163 -17.48 22.80 -18.43
C ASP A 163 -16.34 23.09 -19.42
N GLY A 164 -15.36 22.19 -19.51
CA GLY A 164 -14.22 22.36 -20.42
C GLY A 164 -14.65 22.41 -21.88
N ALA A 165 -14.08 23.34 -22.63
CA ALA A 165 -14.29 23.45 -24.06
C ALA A 165 -12.98 23.72 -24.79
N VAL A 166 -12.84 23.06 -25.94
CA VAL A 166 -11.71 23.24 -26.86
C VAL A 166 -12.21 23.23 -28.30
N THR A 167 -11.45 23.90 -29.17
CA THR A 167 -11.70 23.92 -30.61
C THR A 167 -10.57 23.22 -31.32
N LEU A 168 -10.92 22.40 -32.33
CA LEU A 168 -9.98 21.73 -33.23
C LEU A 168 -8.88 22.70 -33.68
N ASN A 169 -7.62 22.27 -33.52
CA ASN A 169 -6.42 23.01 -33.92
C ASN A 169 -6.24 24.38 -33.23
N VAL A 170 -6.92 24.63 -32.11
CA VAL A 170 -6.74 25.83 -31.28
C VAL A 170 -6.19 25.43 -29.92
N ALA A 171 -4.95 25.83 -29.63
CA ALA A 171 -4.26 25.52 -28.38
C ALA A 171 -4.75 26.36 -27.19
N THR A 172 -6.06 26.32 -26.92
CA THR A 172 -6.70 27.03 -25.82
C THR A 172 -7.80 26.17 -25.23
N LEU A 173 -7.76 26.01 -23.91
CA LEU A 173 -8.82 25.45 -23.11
C LEU A 173 -9.63 26.58 -22.49
N THR A 174 -10.95 26.48 -22.57
CA THR A 174 -11.86 27.38 -21.86
C THR A 174 -12.72 26.60 -20.86
N CYS A 175 -12.94 27.21 -19.70
CA CYS A 175 -13.87 26.75 -18.66
C CYS A 175 -14.64 28.00 -18.21
N GLY A 176 -15.53 28.46 -19.10
CA GLY A 176 -16.12 29.80 -19.01
C GLY A 176 -17.09 29.99 -17.84
N THR A 177 -17.72 28.91 -17.36
CA THR A 177 -18.70 28.94 -16.27
C THR A 177 -18.02 28.71 -14.92
N SER A 178 -17.16 27.71 -14.83
CA SER A 178 -16.48 27.37 -13.56
C SER A 178 -15.30 28.30 -13.24
N ALA A 179 -14.69 28.91 -14.27
CA ALA A 179 -13.58 29.84 -14.17
C ALA A 179 -12.49 29.43 -13.14
N PRO A 180 -11.94 28.20 -13.23
CA PRO A 180 -11.21 27.57 -12.13
C PRO A 180 -9.71 27.94 -12.09
N PHE A 181 -9.21 28.62 -13.12
CA PHE A 181 -7.78 28.77 -13.38
C PHE A 181 -7.17 29.95 -12.64
N THR A 182 -5.91 29.79 -12.29
CA THR A 182 -5.04 30.81 -11.70
C THR A 182 -3.72 30.87 -12.47
N SER A 183 -2.95 31.95 -12.31
CA SER A 183 -1.61 32.04 -12.91
C SER A 183 -0.65 30.96 -12.39
N ALA A 184 -0.89 30.41 -11.21
CA ALA A 184 -0.11 29.31 -10.62
C ALA A 184 -0.38 27.95 -11.30
N ASP A 185 -1.38 27.85 -12.17
CA ASP A 185 -1.68 26.61 -12.90
C ASP A 185 -0.84 26.45 -14.17
N VAL A 186 -0.09 27.47 -14.60
CA VAL A 186 0.88 27.34 -15.70
C VAL A 186 1.95 26.31 -15.35
N GLY A 187 2.23 25.40 -16.29
CA GLY A 187 3.16 24.28 -16.13
C GLY A 187 2.51 22.97 -15.64
N LYS A 188 1.26 23.02 -15.18
CA LYS A 188 0.51 21.83 -14.76
C LYS A 188 0.08 20.99 -15.96
N VAL A 189 0.02 19.68 -15.78
CA VAL A 189 -0.52 18.76 -16.79
C VAL A 189 -2.04 18.84 -16.79
N VAL A 190 -2.64 18.65 -17.96
CA VAL A 190 -4.10 18.67 -18.16
C VAL A 190 -4.54 17.52 -19.06
N LEU A 191 -5.64 16.88 -18.68
CA LEU A 191 -6.34 15.88 -19.48
C LEU A 191 -7.77 16.35 -19.72
N ILE A 192 -8.21 16.33 -20.98
CA ILE A 192 -9.52 16.75 -21.44
C ILE A 192 -10.22 15.52 -22.04
N GLN A 193 -11.29 15.06 -21.38
CA GLN A 193 -12.08 13.92 -21.85
C GLN A 193 -12.89 14.29 -23.11
N GLY A 194 -12.99 13.36 -24.04
CA GLY A 194 -13.63 13.52 -25.35
C GLY A 194 -12.90 14.40 -26.38
N ALA A 195 -11.77 15.03 -26.04
CA ALA A 195 -10.99 15.89 -26.94
C ALA A 195 -9.88 15.16 -27.73
N GLY A 196 -9.76 13.84 -27.59
CA GLY A 196 -8.81 13.01 -28.33
C GLY A 196 -9.29 12.62 -29.73
N THR A 197 -8.40 11.99 -30.52
CA THR A 197 -8.76 11.35 -31.80
C THR A 197 -9.79 10.22 -31.61
N PHE A 198 -10.54 9.90 -32.68
CA PHE A 198 -11.57 8.85 -32.66
C PHE A 198 -11.04 7.54 -32.04
N GLY A 199 -11.76 7.03 -31.02
CA GLY A 199 -11.43 5.79 -30.30
C GLY A 199 -10.64 5.97 -28.99
N VAL A 200 -9.82 7.02 -28.86
CA VAL A 200 -8.99 7.26 -27.66
C VAL A 200 -9.66 8.21 -26.68
N THR A 201 -10.52 9.10 -27.17
CA THR A 201 -11.35 10.11 -26.47
C THR A 201 -10.62 11.05 -25.49
N ALA A 202 -9.55 10.67 -24.79
CA ALA A 202 -8.77 11.55 -23.93
C ALA A 202 -7.70 12.32 -24.72
N PHE A 203 -7.53 13.61 -24.39
CA PHE A 203 -6.46 14.45 -24.90
C PHE A 203 -5.65 15.02 -23.74
N LYS A 204 -4.32 14.97 -23.85
CA LYS A 204 -3.39 15.41 -22.82
C LYS A 204 -2.51 16.54 -23.32
N ALA A 205 -2.28 17.55 -22.47
CA ALA A 205 -1.38 18.67 -22.75
C ALA A 205 -0.79 19.23 -21.44
N VAL A 206 -0.02 20.32 -21.56
CA VAL A 206 0.45 21.15 -20.45
C VAL A 206 -0.19 22.53 -20.57
N LEU A 207 -0.57 23.13 -19.44
CA LEU A 207 -1.07 24.49 -19.39
C LEU A 207 0.10 25.48 -19.56
N THR A 208 0.07 26.35 -20.57
CA THR A 208 1.24 27.16 -20.97
C THR A 208 1.08 28.66 -20.73
N ALA A 209 -0.15 29.18 -20.73
CA ALA A 209 -0.41 30.61 -20.58
C ALA A 209 -1.71 30.85 -19.82
N TYR A 210 -1.68 31.73 -18.82
CA TYR A 210 -2.88 32.19 -18.13
C TYR A 210 -3.52 33.35 -18.89
N ASN A 211 -4.69 33.10 -19.48
CA ASN A 211 -5.42 34.11 -20.27
C ASN A 211 -6.54 34.77 -19.46
N GLY A 212 -6.88 34.20 -18.30
CA GLY A 212 -7.95 34.64 -17.40
C GLY A 212 -8.49 33.46 -16.60
N PRO A 213 -9.38 33.68 -15.62
CA PRO A 213 -9.84 32.62 -14.73
C PRO A 213 -10.61 31.51 -15.48
N GLY A 214 -11.23 31.82 -16.62
CA GLY A 214 -11.90 30.84 -17.49
C GLY A 214 -11.11 30.39 -18.72
N SER A 215 -9.82 30.71 -18.86
CA SER A 215 -9.05 30.32 -20.06
C SER A 215 -7.56 30.11 -19.81
N MET A 216 -7.03 29.03 -20.39
CA MET A 216 -5.61 28.69 -20.41
C MET A 216 -5.12 28.34 -21.82
N GLY A 217 -3.89 28.72 -22.15
CA GLY A 217 -3.16 28.19 -23.30
C GLY A 217 -2.72 26.73 -23.06
N LEU A 218 -2.64 25.96 -24.14
CA LEU A 218 -2.20 24.56 -24.14
C LEU A 218 -0.86 24.41 -24.88
N SER A 219 -0.05 23.42 -24.50
CA SER A 219 1.22 23.11 -25.16
C SER A 219 1.05 22.48 -26.55
N VAL A 220 -0.10 21.86 -26.80
CA VAL A 220 -0.45 21.20 -28.06
C VAL A 220 -1.91 21.54 -28.37
N ALA A 221 -2.23 21.72 -29.65
CA ALA A 221 -3.60 21.95 -30.08
C ALA A 221 -4.40 20.63 -30.09
N PRO A 222 -5.67 20.65 -29.62
CA PRO A 222 -6.49 19.45 -29.56
C PRO A 222 -6.92 18.99 -30.97
N PRO A 223 -6.96 17.68 -31.22
CA PRO A 223 -7.31 17.10 -32.52
C PRO A 223 -8.82 17.05 -32.81
N THR A 224 -9.67 17.47 -31.86
CA THR A 224 -11.12 17.56 -32.01
C THR A 224 -11.68 18.74 -31.21
N SER A 225 -12.86 19.22 -31.61
CA SER A 225 -13.63 20.19 -30.82
C SER A 225 -14.56 19.46 -29.85
N ILE A 226 -14.68 19.96 -28.62
CA ILE A 226 -15.67 19.49 -27.64
C ILE A 226 -16.07 20.63 -26.69
N SER A 227 -17.26 20.55 -26.11
CA SER A 227 -17.77 21.44 -25.07
C SER A 227 -18.41 20.62 -23.95
N GLY A 228 -18.39 21.12 -22.71
CA GLY A 228 -18.89 20.38 -21.54
C GLY A 228 -18.02 19.19 -21.17
N ALA A 229 -16.73 19.22 -21.53
CA ALA A 229 -15.80 18.15 -21.25
C ALA A 229 -15.40 18.12 -19.76
N ILE A 230 -15.20 16.90 -19.26
CA ILE A 230 -14.47 16.70 -18.00
C ILE A 230 -13.00 17.02 -18.24
N VAL A 231 -12.48 17.93 -17.45
CA VAL A 231 -11.07 18.31 -17.46
C VAL A 231 -10.47 18.04 -16.10
N VAL A 232 -9.33 17.35 -16.10
CA VAL A 232 -8.51 17.14 -14.91
C VAL A 232 -7.19 17.86 -15.12
N TYR A 233 -6.74 18.66 -14.16
CA TYR A 233 -5.42 19.28 -14.22
C TYR A 233 -4.79 19.41 -12.84
N GLY A 234 -3.47 19.46 -12.79
CA GLY A 234 -2.74 19.48 -11.52
C GLY A 234 -1.23 19.27 -11.71
N THR A 235 -0.51 19.25 -10.61
CA THR A 235 0.92 18.93 -10.61
C THR A 235 1.13 17.49 -11.08
N ASN A 236 2.12 17.28 -11.97
CA ASN A 236 2.54 15.93 -12.32
C ASN A 236 3.43 15.36 -11.21
N ASN A 237 2.91 14.36 -10.51
CA ASN A 237 3.54 13.72 -9.36
C ASN A 237 4.28 12.43 -9.71
N TYR A 238 4.38 12.07 -10.99
CA TYR A 238 5.02 10.82 -11.43
C TYR A 238 6.40 10.64 -10.79
N THR A 239 7.30 11.61 -10.94
CA THR A 239 8.67 11.52 -10.39
C THR A 239 8.71 11.46 -8.87
N ALA A 240 7.87 12.26 -8.18
CA ALA A 240 7.84 12.31 -6.72
C ALA A 240 7.37 10.98 -6.11
N ILE A 241 6.26 10.43 -6.62
CA ILE A 241 5.70 9.15 -6.16
C ILE A 241 6.68 8.00 -6.47
N ARG A 242 7.31 8.01 -7.65
CA ARG A 242 8.37 7.07 -8.02
C ARG A 242 9.54 7.10 -7.06
N ALA A 243 9.99 8.29 -6.64
CA ALA A 243 11.09 8.44 -5.69
C ALA A 243 10.74 7.88 -4.31
N ALA A 244 9.52 8.14 -3.81
CA ALA A 244 9.04 7.57 -2.55
C ALA A 244 8.96 6.04 -2.61
N ASN A 245 8.43 5.51 -3.71
CA ASN A 245 8.32 4.07 -3.94
C ASN A 245 9.68 3.38 -4.08
N GLN A 246 10.66 4.04 -4.71
CA GLN A 246 12.04 3.55 -4.77
C GLN A 246 12.66 3.51 -3.38
N ALA A 247 12.55 4.59 -2.60
CA ALA A 247 13.07 4.64 -1.24
C ALA A 247 12.46 3.56 -0.33
N ALA A 248 11.15 3.29 -0.48
CA ALA A 248 10.50 2.18 0.21
C ALA A 248 11.06 0.82 -0.22
N SER A 249 11.37 0.65 -1.49
CA SER A 249 11.97 -0.58 -2.03
C SER A 249 13.41 -0.78 -1.54
N ASP A 250 14.22 0.29 -1.51
CA ASP A 250 15.58 0.26 -0.98
C ASP A 250 15.60 -0.10 0.52
N TYR A 251 14.63 0.40 1.29
CA TYR A 251 14.45 0.03 2.69
C TYR A 251 14.17 -1.47 2.86
N ARG A 252 13.30 -2.06 2.02
CA ARG A 252 13.07 -3.52 2.05
C ARG A 252 14.31 -4.32 1.61
N ALA A 253 15.06 -3.81 0.64
CA ALA A 253 16.31 -4.40 0.16
C ALA A 253 17.41 -4.39 1.24
N ALA A 254 17.39 -3.43 2.16
CA ALA A 254 18.28 -3.38 3.32
C ALA A 254 17.99 -4.43 4.42
N GLY A 255 17.07 -5.36 4.18
CA GLY A 255 16.76 -6.48 5.08
C GLY A 255 15.41 -6.38 5.79
N HIS A 256 14.68 -5.27 5.63
CA HIS A 256 13.37 -5.10 6.25
C HIS A 256 12.26 -5.82 5.48
N ALA A 257 11.27 -6.36 6.20
CA ALA A 257 10.16 -7.09 5.58
C ALA A 257 9.01 -6.18 5.14
N TYR A 258 8.84 -5.01 5.77
CA TYR A 258 7.71 -4.11 5.55
C TYR A 258 8.18 -2.69 5.25
N SER A 259 7.46 -2.02 4.34
CA SER A 259 7.57 -0.58 4.09
C SER A 259 6.23 -0.06 3.61
N GLU A 260 5.96 1.22 3.82
CA GLU A 260 4.73 1.86 3.39
C GLU A 260 4.99 3.13 2.58
N VAL A 261 4.45 3.17 1.37
CA VAL A 261 4.26 4.41 0.61
C VAL A 261 2.93 5.02 1.06
N TYR A 262 3.03 6.15 1.75
CA TYR A 262 1.89 6.80 2.37
C TYR A 262 1.43 8.00 1.51
N THR A 263 0.13 8.06 1.24
CA THR A 263 -0.52 9.10 0.42
C THR A 263 -1.55 9.84 1.29
N PRO A 264 -1.33 11.11 1.65
CA PRO A 264 -2.35 11.89 2.36
C PRO A 264 -3.56 12.19 1.46
N VAL A 265 -4.64 12.71 2.05
CA VAL A 265 -5.84 13.14 1.29
C VAL A 265 -5.44 14.17 0.22
N GLY A 266 -5.90 13.96 -1.01
CA GLY A 266 -5.61 14.82 -2.16
C GLY A 266 -5.61 14.03 -3.48
N GLY A 267 -5.68 14.77 -4.58
CA GLY A 267 -5.59 14.20 -5.92
C GLY A 267 -4.18 14.35 -6.49
N PHE A 268 -3.53 13.24 -6.82
CA PHE A 268 -2.16 13.19 -7.33
C PHE A 268 -2.15 12.65 -8.74
N ILE A 269 -1.82 13.49 -9.73
CA ILE A 269 -1.73 13.07 -11.13
C ILE A 269 -0.41 12.37 -11.40
N LEU A 270 -0.43 11.22 -12.07
CA LEU A 270 0.74 10.53 -12.60
C LEU A 270 0.68 10.59 -14.13
N ASP A 271 1.54 11.41 -14.71
CA ASP A 271 1.75 11.47 -16.15
C ASP A 271 3.21 11.12 -16.48
N GLY A 272 3.43 9.87 -16.91
CA GLY A 272 4.76 9.38 -17.23
C GLY A 272 4.72 8.03 -17.92
N PRO A 273 5.89 7.53 -18.38
CA PRO A 273 5.97 6.24 -19.03
C PRO A 273 5.68 5.10 -18.05
N LEU A 274 5.16 3.99 -18.58
CA LEU A 274 5.19 2.71 -17.88
C LEU A 274 6.64 2.27 -17.68
N ASP A 275 6.91 1.61 -16.57
CA ASP A 275 8.19 1.00 -16.29
C ASP A 275 8.07 -0.52 -16.30
N THR A 276 8.90 -1.12 -17.15
CA THR A 276 8.98 -2.54 -17.42
C THR A 276 10.28 -3.19 -16.92
N SER A 277 11.12 -2.44 -16.20
CA SER A 277 12.44 -2.90 -15.74
C SER A 277 12.41 -3.78 -14.48
N LEU A 278 11.33 -3.72 -13.70
CA LEU A 278 11.18 -4.45 -12.43
C LEU A 278 10.24 -5.65 -12.53
N SER A 279 10.22 -6.32 -13.70
CA SER A 279 9.30 -7.41 -14.01
C SER A 279 7.81 -7.02 -13.95
N GLY A 280 7.51 -5.72 -14.00
CA GLY A 280 6.15 -5.19 -14.02
C GLY A 280 5.80 -4.50 -15.34
N ASN A 281 4.63 -3.90 -15.37
CA ASN A 281 4.22 -2.96 -16.41
C ASN A 281 3.35 -1.91 -15.74
N SER A 282 3.97 -0.91 -15.11
CA SER A 282 3.20 0.04 -14.30
C SER A 282 3.85 1.41 -14.16
N LEU A 283 3.05 2.40 -13.80
CA LEU A 283 3.54 3.73 -13.45
C LEU A 283 4.39 3.68 -12.18
N VAL A 284 3.96 2.90 -11.19
CA VAL A 284 4.63 2.72 -9.89
C VAL A 284 4.90 1.22 -9.67
N PRO A 285 6.02 0.71 -10.21
CA PRO A 285 6.38 -0.69 -10.08
C PRO A 285 7.04 -1.01 -8.74
N PHE A 286 6.90 -2.23 -8.25
CA PHE A 286 7.76 -2.80 -7.21
C PHE A 286 8.41 -4.09 -7.70
N GLY A 287 9.61 -4.35 -7.20
CA GLY A 287 10.47 -5.44 -7.70
C GLY A 287 10.09 -6.85 -7.23
N VAL A 288 10.89 -7.79 -7.70
CA VAL A 288 10.80 -9.24 -7.40
C VAL A 288 11.58 -9.54 -6.13
N ASP A 289 11.00 -10.37 -5.25
CA ASP A 289 11.64 -10.91 -4.06
C ASP A 289 11.88 -12.42 -4.19
N ALA A 290 13.03 -12.88 -3.68
CA ALA A 290 13.44 -14.28 -3.77
C ALA A 290 12.45 -15.22 -3.08
N THR A 291 12.07 -16.32 -3.75
CA THR A 291 11.17 -17.37 -3.24
C THR A 291 11.66 -18.02 -1.95
N THR A 292 12.97 -18.09 -1.76
CA THR A 292 13.62 -18.66 -0.56
C THR A 292 13.84 -17.64 0.57
N GLY A 293 13.61 -16.35 0.30
CA GLY A 293 13.81 -15.26 1.26
C GLY A 293 12.61 -15.06 2.19
N GLN A 294 12.76 -14.12 3.14
CA GLN A 294 11.61 -13.63 3.92
C GLN A 294 10.62 -12.90 3.02
N LYS A 295 9.32 -13.16 3.22
CA LYS A 295 8.24 -12.49 2.47
C LYS A 295 8.30 -10.99 2.69
N LYS A 296 8.22 -10.21 1.61
CA LYS A 296 8.24 -8.75 1.66
C LYS A 296 6.85 -8.17 1.45
N THR A 297 6.57 -7.05 2.09
CA THR A 297 5.26 -6.40 2.12
C THR A 297 5.39 -4.94 1.73
N PRO A 298 5.32 -4.61 0.43
CA PRO A 298 5.14 -3.23 -0.03
C PRO A 298 3.69 -2.80 0.25
N ALA A 299 3.51 -1.88 1.19
CA ALA A 299 2.21 -1.30 1.49
C ALA A 299 2.03 0.05 0.80
N TYR A 300 0.84 0.29 0.25
CA TYR A 300 0.38 1.57 -0.28
C TYR A 300 -0.85 1.98 0.51
N ARG A 301 -0.76 3.10 1.22
CA ARG A 301 -1.79 3.49 2.19
C ARG A 301 -2.27 4.91 1.98
N GLY A 302 -3.60 5.07 1.99
CA GLY A 302 -4.28 6.35 1.95
C GLY A 302 -5.06 6.67 3.22
N GLU A 303 -5.92 7.70 3.13
CA GLU A 303 -6.80 8.21 4.19
C GLU A 303 -8.24 8.44 3.65
N GLY A 304 -8.83 7.42 3.01
CA GLY A 304 -10.27 7.42 2.66
C GLY A 304 -10.57 7.11 1.21
N GLY A 305 -10.22 5.90 0.76
CA GLY A 305 -10.26 5.53 -0.66
C GLY A 305 -11.51 4.83 -1.19
N ALA A 306 -12.33 4.20 -0.34
CA ALA A 306 -13.45 3.37 -0.77
C ALA A 306 -14.71 4.14 -1.24
N ALA A 307 -14.67 5.49 -1.24
CA ALA A 307 -15.83 6.29 -1.61
C ALA A 307 -16.32 5.91 -3.01
N VAL A 308 -17.60 5.55 -3.09
CA VAL A 308 -18.30 5.25 -4.34
C VAL A 308 -18.95 6.53 -4.85
N ARG A 309 -18.99 6.71 -6.18
CA ARG A 309 -19.78 7.79 -6.77
C ARG A 309 -21.26 7.51 -6.56
N HIS A 310 -22.03 8.59 -6.43
CA HIS A 310 -23.48 8.52 -6.54
C HIS A 310 -23.89 8.35 -8.01
N TRP A 311 -25.04 7.72 -8.28
CA TRP A 311 -25.53 7.49 -9.65
C TRP A 311 -25.92 8.79 -10.38
N GLU A 312 -26.11 9.91 -9.67
CA GLU A 312 -26.30 11.23 -10.29
C GLU A 312 -25.01 12.05 -10.36
N GLN A 313 -23.88 11.47 -9.96
CA GLN A 313 -22.63 12.20 -9.84
C GLN A 313 -22.05 12.54 -11.22
N THR A 314 -21.99 13.84 -11.50
CA THR A 314 -21.51 14.41 -12.76
C THR A 314 -20.01 14.75 -12.74
N VAL A 315 -19.35 14.57 -11.58
CA VAL A 315 -17.94 14.89 -11.35
C VAL A 315 -17.23 13.66 -10.77
N PRO A 316 -16.14 13.16 -11.37
CA PRO A 316 -15.35 12.07 -10.80
C PRO A 316 -14.96 12.28 -9.32
N GLN A 317 -15.14 11.26 -8.49
CA GLN A 317 -14.85 11.32 -7.04
C GLN A 317 -13.33 11.31 -6.76
N ILE A 318 -12.84 12.33 -6.05
CA ILE A 318 -11.42 12.44 -5.63
C ILE A 318 -11.25 12.90 -4.16
N SER A 319 -12.27 12.75 -3.31
CA SER A 319 -12.28 13.30 -1.94
C SER A 319 -11.34 12.62 -0.94
N GLY A 320 -10.61 11.58 -1.36
CA GLY A 320 -9.73 10.77 -0.53
C GLY A 320 -8.26 10.88 -0.95
N SER A 321 -7.47 9.85 -0.64
CA SER A 321 -6.12 9.70 -1.19
C SER A 321 -6.21 9.09 -2.59
N THR A 322 -6.11 9.93 -3.63
CA THR A 322 -6.40 9.54 -5.00
C THR A 322 -5.19 9.65 -5.92
N TRP A 323 -4.83 8.55 -6.59
CA TRP A 323 -3.88 8.57 -7.70
C TRP A 323 -4.61 8.56 -9.04
N ILE A 324 -4.27 9.51 -9.91
CA ILE A 324 -4.95 9.74 -11.20
C ILE A 324 -3.95 9.51 -12.33
N SER A 325 -4.11 8.43 -13.08
CA SER A 325 -3.32 8.17 -14.28
C SER A 325 -3.77 9.05 -15.43
N PHE A 326 -2.81 9.61 -16.18
CA PHE A 326 -3.03 10.27 -17.46
C PHE A 326 -2.61 9.40 -18.66
N SER A 327 -2.41 8.10 -18.43
CA SER A 327 -1.88 7.19 -19.44
C SER A 327 -2.98 6.37 -20.12
N TYR A 328 -2.88 6.27 -21.44
CA TYR A 328 -3.80 5.59 -22.34
C TYR A 328 -3.06 5.22 -23.64
N TYR A 329 -3.62 4.28 -24.42
CA TYR A 329 -3.06 3.83 -25.69
C TYR A 329 -3.64 4.60 -26.87
N SER A 330 -2.86 4.72 -27.95
CA SER A 330 -3.27 5.37 -29.19
C SER A 330 -4.32 4.57 -29.97
N ASP A 331 -4.32 3.25 -29.83
CA ASP A 331 -5.16 2.32 -30.55
C ASP A 331 -5.09 0.92 -29.91
N THR A 332 -5.93 0.02 -30.40
CA THR A 332 -5.99 -1.37 -29.92
C THR A 332 -4.71 -2.16 -30.22
N SER A 333 -3.98 -1.85 -31.29
CA SER A 333 -2.75 -2.57 -31.65
C SER A 333 -1.62 -2.20 -30.71
N ALA A 334 -1.48 -0.90 -30.36
CA ALA A 334 -0.54 -0.43 -29.37
C ALA A 334 -0.77 -1.09 -28.00
N GLN A 335 -2.04 -1.13 -27.54
CA GLN A 335 -2.39 -1.81 -26.31
C GLN A 335 -2.08 -3.32 -26.36
N SER A 336 -2.49 -4.00 -27.44
CA SER A 336 -2.28 -5.45 -27.59
C SER A 336 -0.79 -5.80 -27.61
N ASN A 337 0.02 -5.01 -28.30
CA ASN A 337 1.46 -5.21 -28.39
C ASN A 337 2.14 -5.02 -27.02
N ASP A 338 1.77 -3.97 -26.28
CA ASP A 338 2.31 -3.73 -24.95
C ASP A 338 1.95 -4.85 -23.98
N ILE A 339 0.68 -5.26 -23.95
CA ILE A 339 0.21 -6.35 -23.07
C ILE A 339 0.89 -7.67 -23.43
N THR A 340 1.04 -7.96 -24.72
CA THR A 340 1.72 -9.19 -25.18
C THR A 340 3.20 -9.19 -24.81
N ALA A 341 3.85 -8.03 -24.86
CA ALA A 341 5.27 -7.91 -24.54
C ALA A 341 5.53 -7.88 -23.03
N HIS A 342 4.71 -7.15 -22.27
CA HIS A 342 5.02 -6.69 -20.92
C HIS A 342 3.94 -7.05 -19.87
N GLY A 343 2.83 -7.67 -20.26
CA GLY A 343 1.69 -7.95 -19.39
C GLY A 343 0.77 -6.74 -19.21
N ASN A 344 -0.33 -6.88 -18.48
CA ASN A 344 -1.30 -5.80 -18.32
C ASN A 344 -0.72 -4.59 -17.59
N PRO A 345 -0.94 -3.37 -18.13
CA PRO A 345 -0.48 -2.13 -17.53
C PRO A 345 -1.30 -1.78 -16.28
N ALA A 346 -0.66 -1.21 -15.28
CA ALA A 346 -1.34 -0.71 -14.08
C ALA A 346 -0.78 0.63 -13.57
N ILE A 347 -1.51 1.29 -12.67
CA ILE A 347 -0.92 2.39 -11.89
C ILE A 347 0.10 1.81 -10.91
N ILE A 348 -0.30 0.80 -10.14
CA ILE A 348 0.58 0.07 -9.22
C ILE A 348 0.73 -1.36 -9.74
N GLY A 349 1.95 -1.79 -9.95
CA GLY A 349 2.22 -3.13 -10.49
C GLY A 349 3.43 -3.78 -9.84
N GLY A 350 3.36 -5.09 -9.69
CA GLY A 350 4.50 -5.91 -9.33
C GLY A 350 4.95 -6.77 -10.51
N PRO A 351 5.69 -7.84 -10.20
CA PRO A 351 5.83 -9.00 -11.05
C PRO A 351 4.50 -9.42 -11.69
N ASN A 352 4.48 -9.55 -13.02
CA ASN A 352 3.23 -9.75 -13.76
C ASN A 352 3.31 -10.89 -14.81
N GLU A 353 2.28 -11.02 -15.62
CA GLU A 353 2.06 -12.07 -16.62
C GLU A 353 2.84 -11.94 -17.94
N GLY A 354 3.63 -10.87 -18.10
CA GLY A 354 4.37 -10.59 -19.33
C GLY A 354 5.56 -11.55 -19.57
N PRO A 355 5.80 -11.99 -20.82
CA PRO A 355 6.89 -12.92 -21.14
C PRO A 355 8.28 -12.31 -20.97
N THR A 356 8.42 -10.98 -21.10
CA THR A 356 9.68 -10.25 -20.88
C THR A 356 10.13 -10.28 -19.42
N ASN A 357 9.25 -10.64 -18.49
CA ASN A 357 9.50 -10.51 -17.07
C ASN A 357 10.15 -11.75 -16.44
N GLY A 358 10.32 -12.85 -17.18
CA GLY A 358 10.95 -14.09 -16.70
C GLY A 358 10.17 -14.82 -15.59
N LEU A 359 9.00 -14.31 -15.23
CA LEU A 359 8.10 -14.82 -14.18
C LEU A 359 6.74 -15.24 -14.74
N ALA A 360 6.49 -15.06 -16.04
CA ALA A 360 5.38 -15.69 -16.73
C ALA A 360 5.50 -17.21 -16.60
N TYR A 361 4.42 -17.87 -16.22
CA TYR A 361 4.47 -19.31 -15.97
C TYR A 361 4.73 -20.05 -17.31
N GLY A 362 5.76 -20.91 -17.33
CA GLY A 362 6.02 -21.81 -18.46
C GLY A 362 6.95 -21.29 -19.58
N VAL A 363 7.60 -20.13 -19.43
CA VAL A 363 8.72 -19.77 -20.33
C VAL A 363 9.97 -20.58 -19.97
N GLY A 364 10.37 -21.46 -20.90
CA GLY A 364 11.42 -22.48 -20.75
C GLY A 364 12.83 -21.95 -20.47
N THR A 365 13.08 -21.52 -19.23
CA THR A 365 14.41 -21.52 -18.62
C THR A 365 14.38 -22.38 -17.36
N ALA A 366 15.52 -22.95 -16.99
CA ALA A 366 15.68 -24.14 -16.14
C ALA A 366 15.24 -24.04 -14.65
N GLN A 367 14.22 -23.26 -14.29
CA GLN A 367 13.57 -23.28 -12.98
C GLN A 367 12.08 -22.96 -13.13
N GLY A 368 11.20 -23.92 -12.81
CA GLY A 368 9.74 -23.77 -12.90
C GLY A 368 9.19 -22.56 -12.14
N ALA A 369 8.07 -22.02 -12.64
CA ALA A 369 7.16 -21.06 -12.00
C ALA A 369 7.76 -20.21 -10.86
N ARG A 370 8.46 -19.13 -11.20
CA ARG A 370 9.03 -18.22 -10.21
C ARG A 370 7.99 -17.18 -9.81
N PHE A 371 7.21 -17.44 -8.75
CA PHE A 371 6.38 -16.42 -8.09
C PHE A 371 7.26 -15.49 -7.24
N SER A 372 6.92 -14.21 -7.13
CA SER A 372 7.62 -13.31 -6.22
C SER A 372 7.15 -13.54 -4.78
N ASN A 373 8.07 -13.70 -3.82
CA ASN A 373 7.71 -13.82 -2.39
C ASN A 373 7.34 -12.47 -1.78
N THR A 374 6.35 -11.82 -2.38
CA THR A 374 5.89 -10.48 -2.07
C THR A 374 4.39 -10.54 -1.80
N MET A 375 3.95 -9.74 -0.84
CA MET A 375 2.56 -9.52 -0.49
C MET A 375 2.28 -8.02 -0.52
N PRO A 376 1.99 -7.43 -1.70
CA PRO A 376 1.53 -6.06 -1.76
C PRO A 376 0.25 -5.86 -0.95
N MET A 377 0.18 -4.72 -0.26
CA MET A 377 -1.02 -4.28 0.44
C MET A 377 -1.45 -2.92 -0.08
N VAL A 378 -2.73 -2.77 -0.44
CA VAL A 378 -3.30 -1.47 -0.83
C VAL A 378 -4.48 -1.18 0.07
N SER A 379 -4.42 -0.06 0.80
CA SER A 379 -5.48 0.28 1.74
C SER A 379 -5.88 1.74 1.72
N ASP A 380 -7.19 1.97 1.80
CA ASP A 380 -7.78 3.31 1.92
C ASP A 380 -7.37 4.27 0.77
N MET A 381 -7.15 3.73 -0.44
CA MET A 381 -6.72 4.43 -1.66
C MET A 381 -7.83 4.48 -2.73
N ALA A 382 -7.82 5.52 -3.56
CA ALA A 382 -8.65 5.62 -4.76
C ALA A 382 -7.76 5.73 -6.02
N PHE A 383 -8.17 5.10 -7.10
CA PHE A 383 -7.46 5.12 -8.39
C PHE A 383 -8.37 5.57 -9.50
N LEU A 384 -7.92 6.57 -10.27
CA LEU A 384 -8.63 7.04 -11.45
C LEU A 384 -7.77 6.85 -12.70
N THR A 385 -8.39 6.36 -13.77
CA THR A 385 -7.76 6.22 -15.09
C THR A 385 -8.54 6.99 -16.15
N PRO A 386 -7.96 7.32 -17.31
CA PRO A 386 -8.69 7.94 -18.39
C PRO A 386 -9.84 7.04 -18.86
N HIS A 387 -11.01 7.63 -19.10
CA HIS A 387 -12.08 6.93 -19.79
C HIS A 387 -11.81 6.93 -21.30
N THR A 388 -11.95 5.76 -21.92
CA THR A 388 -11.79 5.59 -23.37
C THR A 388 -12.89 4.66 -23.86
N ALA A 389 -13.53 5.00 -24.98
CA ALA A 389 -14.69 4.26 -25.49
C ALA A 389 -14.42 2.76 -25.77
N PHE A 390 -13.14 2.39 -25.97
CA PHE A 390 -12.71 1.01 -26.24
C PHE A 390 -11.90 0.38 -25.11
N GLY A 391 -11.81 1.00 -23.94
CA GLY A 391 -10.97 0.49 -22.84
C GLY A 391 -9.46 0.50 -23.15
N LEU A 392 -9.00 1.41 -24.02
CA LEU A 392 -7.60 1.71 -24.34
C LEU A 392 -6.86 2.44 -23.21
N THR A 393 -7.10 2.02 -21.97
CA THR A 393 -6.59 2.62 -20.75
C THR A 393 -5.71 1.62 -20.00
N HIS A 394 -5.12 2.06 -18.90
CA HIS A 394 -4.40 1.18 -17.97
C HIS A 394 -5.34 0.67 -16.88
N GLY A 395 -4.99 -0.46 -16.26
CA GLY A 395 -5.59 -0.90 -15.00
C GLY A 395 -5.14 -0.03 -13.82
N ALA A 396 -5.70 -0.27 -12.64
CA ALA A 396 -5.22 0.34 -11.41
C ALA A 396 -4.15 -0.52 -10.73
N ILE A 397 -4.38 -1.83 -10.65
CA ILE A 397 -3.58 -2.74 -9.84
C ILE A 397 -3.25 -4.01 -10.63
N ASN A 398 -1.98 -4.38 -10.69
CA ASN A 398 -1.55 -5.69 -11.21
C ASN A 398 -0.61 -6.40 -10.22
N PHE A 399 -1.13 -7.44 -9.56
CA PHE A 399 -0.42 -8.28 -8.59
C PHE A 399 -0.28 -9.74 -9.05
N TYR A 400 -0.49 -10.02 -10.34
CA TYR A 400 -0.58 -11.39 -10.88
C TYR A 400 0.58 -12.31 -10.42
N GLY A 401 1.84 -11.85 -10.52
CA GLY A 401 3.03 -12.62 -10.17
C GLY A 401 3.45 -12.57 -8.70
N CYS A 402 2.64 -11.99 -7.83
CA CYS A 402 2.89 -11.95 -6.38
C CYS A 402 2.41 -13.26 -5.72
N ALA A 403 3.03 -13.66 -4.60
CA ALA A 403 2.60 -14.84 -3.86
C ALA A 403 1.31 -14.64 -3.05
N ALA A 404 1.00 -13.39 -2.68
CA ALA A 404 -0.14 -13.03 -1.86
C ALA A 404 -0.50 -11.56 -2.13
N ALA A 405 -1.68 -11.09 -1.72
CA ALA A 405 -2.03 -9.67 -1.78
C ALA A 405 -3.17 -9.34 -0.83
N HIS A 406 -3.22 -8.10 -0.35
CA HIS A 406 -4.35 -7.58 0.43
C HIS A 406 -4.83 -6.23 -0.10
N ILE A 407 -6.09 -6.17 -0.51
CA ILE A 407 -6.77 -4.92 -0.87
C ILE A 407 -7.81 -4.62 0.22
N ARG A 408 -7.77 -3.43 0.83
CA ARG A 408 -8.75 -3.00 1.83
C ARG A 408 -9.28 -1.59 1.60
N ASN A 409 -10.59 -1.42 1.48
CA ASN A 409 -11.23 -0.11 1.31
C ASN A 409 -10.66 0.69 0.12
N VAL A 410 -10.67 0.08 -1.05
CA VAL A 410 -10.13 0.67 -2.28
C VAL A 410 -11.25 0.98 -3.27
N SER A 411 -11.13 2.09 -4.00
CA SER A 411 -11.92 2.33 -5.21
C SER A 411 -11.05 2.46 -6.46
N VAL A 412 -11.57 1.96 -7.57
CA VAL A 412 -10.99 2.07 -8.90
C VAL A 412 -12.08 2.58 -9.84
N SER A 413 -11.75 3.56 -10.68
CA SER A 413 -12.70 4.15 -11.61
C SER A 413 -12.01 4.68 -12.85
N THR A 414 -12.70 4.71 -13.99
CA THR A 414 -12.32 5.62 -15.06
C THR A 414 -12.83 7.05 -14.77
N LEU A 415 -12.41 8.03 -15.56
CA LEU A 415 -12.89 9.41 -15.51
C LEU A 415 -14.30 9.62 -16.10
N GLY A 416 -14.99 8.57 -16.57
CA GLY A 416 -16.34 8.64 -17.15
C GLY A 416 -17.43 9.01 -16.13
N VAL A 417 -18.62 9.47 -16.55
CA VAL A 417 -19.71 9.95 -15.65
C VAL A 417 -21.13 9.54 -16.06
N VAL A 418 -22.07 9.49 -15.10
CA VAL A 418 -23.38 8.77 -15.24
C VAL A 418 -24.39 9.43 -16.16
N PRO A 419 -24.44 10.77 -16.24
CA PRO A 419 -25.26 11.42 -17.25
C PRO A 419 -24.74 11.23 -18.69
N SER A 420 -23.54 10.65 -18.89
CA SER A 420 -22.97 10.48 -20.23
C SER A 420 -23.50 9.21 -20.89
N PRO A 421 -24.22 9.30 -22.03
CA PRO A 421 -24.69 8.13 -22.77
C PRO A 421 -23.54 7.36 -23.46
N THR A 422 -22.31 7.90 -23.46
CA THR A 422 -21.14 7.29 -24.11
C THR A 422 -20.11 6.71 -23.14
N ASP A 423 -20.05 7.22 -21.90
CA ASP A 423 -19.00 6.82 -20.95
C ASP A 423 -19.32 5.50 -20.22
N TYR A 424 -20.57 5.05 -20.29
CA TYR A 424 -21.06 3.86 -19.59
C TYR A 424 -21.75 2.87 -20.50
N VAL A 425 -21.15 2.67 -21.67
CA VAL A 425 -21.36 1.46 -22.44
C VAL A 425 -20.21 0.53 -22.11
N SER A 426 -20.50 -0.77 -21.93
CA SER A 426 -19.46 -1.81 -21.94
C SER A 426 -18.52 -1.52 -23.12
N PRO A 427 -17.19 -1.51 -22.93
CA PRO A 427 -16.28 -1.56 -24.06
C PRO A 427 -16.75 -2.77 -24.90
N GLY A 428 -17.10 -2.58 -26.17
CA GLY A 428 -17.65 -3.65 -27.02
C GLY A 428 -16.72 -4.87 -27.07
N GLN A 429 -17.16 -6.00 -27.63
CA GLN A 429 -16.35 -7.23 -27.73
C GLN A 429 -14.99 -6.95 -28.38
N PHE A 430 -13.95 -6.79 -27.56
CA PHE A 430 -12.57 -6.75 -28.03
C PHE A 430 -11.94 -8.10 -27.77
N ALA A 431 -11.68 -8.82 -28.86
CA ALA A 431 -10.84 -10.02 -28.84
C ALA A 431 -9.38 -9.73 -28.43
N THR A 432 -8.99 -8.46 -28.20
CA THR A 432 -7.58 -8.06 -27.97
C THR A 432 -7.36 -6.91 -26.96
N GLY A 433 -8.38 -6.35 -26.31
CA GLY A 433 -8.28 -5.15 -25.43
C GLY A 433 -8.30 -5.48 -23.93
N LEU A 434 -7.27 -6.15 -23.43
CA LEU A 434 -7.22 -6.86 -22.14
C LEU A 434 -7.24 -6.00 -20.85
N CYS A 435 -7.60 -4.72 -20.88
CA CYS A 435 -7.47 -3.87 -19.69
C CYS A 435 -8.32 -4.35 -18.50
N ALA A 436 -7.64 -4.84 -17.47
CA ALA A 436 -8.20 -5.27 -16.20
C ALA A 436 -8.01 -4.17 -15.14
N ALA A 437 -9.09 -3.79 -14.45
CA ALA A 437 -9.00 -2.78 -13.40
C ALA A 437 -8.11 -3.28 -12.24
N VAL A 438 -8.29 -4.55 -11.85
CA VAL A 438 -7.51 -5.22 -10.81
C VAL A 438 -7.17 -6.65 -11.24
N LEU A 439 -5.89 -7.00 -11.18
CA LEU A 439 -5.40 -8.38 -11.25
C LEU A 439 -4.89 -8.79 -9.87
N MET A 440 -5.60 -9.69 -9.22
CA MET A 440 -5.11 -10.37 -8.01
C MET A 440 -4.03 -11.40 -8.38
N PRO A 441 -3.23 -11.83 -7.40
CA PRO A 441 -2.30 -12.94 -7.59
C PRO A 441 -2.95 -14.13 -8.30
N ALA A 442 -2.18 -14.78 -9.17
CA ALA A 442 -2.38 -16.17 -9.56
C ALA A 442 -1.40 -16.99 -8.73
N PRO A 443 -1.66 -17.20 -7.43
CA PRO A 443 -0.65 -17.67 -6.51
C PRO A 443 -0.28 -19.12 -6.82
N GLY A 444 0.89 -19.54 -6.33
CA GLY A 444 1.13 -20.95 -6.01
C GLY A 444 0.87 -21.18 -4.52
N ASN A 445 0.88 -22.45 -4.08
CA ASN A 445 0.57 -23.05 -2.76
C ASN A 445 0.74 -22.33 -1.39
N ASN A 446 1.02 -21.03 -1.28
CA ASN A 446 1.27 -20.28 -0.05
C ASN A 446 0.39 -19.02 0.00
N ASP A 447 -0.89 -19.21 0.31
CA ASP A 447 -1.92 -18.24 -0.06
C ASP A 447 -2.36 -17.28 1.04
N LEU A 448 -2.43 -16.00 0.67
CA LEU A 448 -3.23 -14.98 1.36
C LEU A 448 -3.66 -13.92 0.33
N SER A 449 -4.72 -14.19 -0.41
CA SER A 449 -5.31 -13.27 -1.40
C SER A 449 -6.63 -12.73 -0.87
N LEU A 450 -6.60 -11.52 -0.32
CA LEU A 450 -7.74 -10.92 0.37
C LEU A 450 -8.20 -9.62 -0.31
N VAL A 451 -9.50 -9.49 -0.50
CA VAL A 451 -10.15 -8.24 -0.93
C VAL A 451 -11.25 -7.90 0.06
N ASP A 452 -10.98 -6.90 0.89
CA ASP A 452 -11.89 -6.34 1.87
C ASP A 452 -12.44 -4.99 1.39
N ASN A 453 -13.65 -4.99 0.84
CA ASN A 453 -14.32 -3.79 0.33
C ASN A 453 -13.57 -3.12 -0.85
N LEU A 454 -13.91 -3.55 -2.06
CA LEU A 454 -13.44 -2.98 -3.32
C LEU A 454 -14.60 -2.43 -4.15
N SER A 455 -14.45 -1.23 -4.69
CA SER A 455 -15.43 -0.59 -5.57
C SER A 455 -14.81 -0.32 -6.95
N ILE A 456 -15.32 -0.92 -8.01
CA ILE A 456 -14.91 -0.69 -9.40
C ILE A 456 -16.05 -0.01 -10.15
N GLN A 457 -15.82 1.20 -10.62
CA GLN A 457 -16.86 2.08 -11.17
C GLN A 457 -16.87 2.12 -12.71
N GLY A 458 -16.22 1.14 -13.36
CA GLY A 458 -16.40 0.85 -14.77
C GLY A 458 -15.55 1.64 -15.76
N GLY A 459 -15.80 1.34 -17.04
CA GLY A 459 -14.96 1.75 -18.17
C GLY A 459 -13.77 0.81 -18.42
N PHE A 460 -13.82 -0.42 -17.91
CA PHE A 460 -12.80 -1.45 -18.08
C PHE A 460 -13.36 -2.64 -18.87
N THR A 461 -12.49 -3.35 -19.59
CA THR A 461 -12.85 -4.62 -20.22
C THR A 461 -13.14 -5.65 -19.14
N TYR A 462 -12.30 -5.71 -18.11
CA TYR A 462 -12.46 -6.61 -17.00
C TYR A 462 -12.41 -5.84 -15.68
N GLY A 463 -13.36 -6.10 -14.79
CA GLY A 463 -13.37 -5.53 -13.45
C GLY A 463 -12.23 -6.09 -12.61
N ILE A 464 -12.36 -7.35 -12.20
CA ILE A 464 -11.34 -8.01 -11.37
C ILE A 464 -11.04 -9.41 -11.88
N PHE A 465 -9.75 -9.72 -12.02
CA PHE A 465 -9.24 -11.08 -12.11
C PHE A 465 -8.90 -11.57 -10.72
N PHE A 466 -9.44 -12.73 -10.36
CA PHE A 466 -9.12 -13.42 -9.13
C PHE A 466 -8.87 -14.90 -9.41
N SER A 467 -7.82 -15.44 -8.80
CA SER A 467 -7.40 -16.83 -8.93
C SER A 467 -7.52 -17.54 -7.58
N GLU A 468 -7.02 -18.77 -7.50
CA GLU A 468 -7.14 -19.65 -6.34
C GLU A 468 -6.86 -18.95 -5.00
N HIS A 469 -7.58 -19.41 -3.96
CA HIS A 469 -7.47 -18.90 -2.60
C HIS A 469 -7.81 -17.40 -2.41
N THR A 470 -8.42 -16.77 -3.41
CA THR A 470 -8.93 -15.41 -3.25
C THR A 470 -10.24 -15.40 -2.45
N LEU A 471 -10.24 -14.65 -1.35
CA LEU A 471 -11.44 -14.31 -0.58
C LEU A 471 -11.78 -12.83 -0.78
N ILE A 472 -12.98 -12.58 -1.29
CA ILE A 472 -13.55 -11.24 -1.44
C ILE A 472 -14.73 -11.11 -0.48
N THR A 473 -14.62 -10.22 0.51
CA THR A 473 -15.70 -10.03 1.49
C THR A 473 -16.80 -9.10 0.97
N ARG A 474 -16.44 -8.04 0.24
CA ARG A 474 -17.39 -7.16 -0.45
C ARG A 474 -16.76 -6.56 -1.70
N ILE A 475 -17.47 -6.65 -2.83
CA ILE A 475 -17.10 -5.99 -4.07
C ILE A 475 -18.31 -5.36 -4.75
N MET A 476 -18.09 -4.22 -5.40
CA MET A 476 -19.04 -3.62 -6.33
C MET A 476 -18.35 -3.42 -7.67
N VAL A 477 -18.96 -3.83 -8.77
CA VAL A 477 -18.41 -3.67 -10.12
C VAL A 477 -19.50 -3.14 -11.06
N LEU A 478 -19.26 -1.98 -11.64
CA LEU A 478 -20.20 -1.31 -12.53
C LEU A 478 -19.58 -1.19 -13.93
N TYR A 479 -20.41 -1.17 -14.98
CA TYR A 479 -20.05 -0.73 -16.35
C TYR A 479 -18.74 -1.31 -16.92
N CYS A 480 -18.49 -2.60 -16.67
CA CYS A 480 -17.38 -3.35 -17.28
C CYS A 480 -17.90 -4.29 -18.36
N TRP A 481 -17.04 -4.75 -19.28
CA TRP A 481 -17.47 -5.84 -20.18
C TRP A 481 -17.70 -7.13 -19.38
N ALA A 482 -16.72 -7.55 -18.58
CA ALA A 482 -16.90 -8.61 -17.60
C ALA A 482 -16.61 -8.08 -16.19
N ALA A 483 -17.53 -8.32 -15.26
CA ALA A 483 -17.42 -7.82 -13.89
C ALA A 483 -16.41 -8.65 -13.07
N LEU A 484 -16.75 -9.92 -12.85
CA LEU A 484 -15.99 -10.86 -12.05
C LEU A 484 -15.32 -11.87 -12.97
N VAL A 485 -13.99 -11.94 -12.95
CA VAL A 485 -13.22 -12.88 -13.78
C VAL A 485 -12.58 -13.94 -12.89
N ALA A 486 -13.25 -15.10 -12.82
CA ALA A 486 -12.73 -16.27 -12.12
C ALA A 486 -11.68 -16.95 -13.00
N VAL A 487 -10.45 -17.04 -12.52
CA VAL A 487 -9.33 -17.56 -13.29
C VAL A 487 -9.12 -19.04 -12.97
N GLY A 488 -9.45 -19.91 -13.93
CA GLY A 488 -8.95 -21.27 -13.98
C GLY A 488 -7.52 -21.28 -14.49
N THR A 489 -7.28 -20.82 -15.72
CA THR A 489 -5.94 -20.70 -16.31
C THR A 489 -5.81 -19.40 -17.08
N TYR A 490 -4.80 -18.60 -16.74
CA TYR A 490 -4.47 -17.36 -17.45
C TYR A 490 -2.97 -17.16 -17.48
N ALA A 491 -2.41 -16.79 -18.65
CA ALA A 491 -0.99 -16.51 -18.84
C ALA A 491 -0.03 -17.55 -18.24
N GLY A 492 -0.42 -18.82 -18.39
CA GLY A 492 0.33 -19.97 -17.91
C GLY A 492 0.00 -20.41 -16.49
N SER A 493 -0.73 -19.67 -15.66
CA SER A 493 -0.99 -20.06 -14.25
C SER A 493 -1.33 -21.56 -14.06
N VAL A 494 -0.77 -22.20 -13.03
CA VAL A 494 -1.19 -23.57 -12.66
C VAL A 494 -2.68 -23.51 -12.41
N GLY A 495 -3.45 -24.38 -13.07
CA GLY A 495 -4.87 -24.13 -13.14
C GLY A 495 -5.59 -24.28 -11.80
N ALA A 496 -6.31 -23.24 -11.37
CA ALA A 496 -6.94 -23.15 -10.07
C ALA A 496 -8.07 -24.18 -9.92
N VAL A 497 -7.82 -25.30 -9.25
CA VAL A 497 -8.90 -26.18 -8.74
C VAL A 497 -9.37 -25.75 -7.35
N HIS A 498 -8.63 -24.88 -6.69
CA HIS A 498 -8.97 -24.40 -5.36
C HIS A 498 -10.11 -23.38 -5.37
N GLU A 499 -10.78 -23.29 -4.23
CA GLU A 499 -11.95 -22.43 -4.07
C GLU A 499 -11.58 -20.96 -4.10
N MET A 500 -12.35 -20.20 -4.90
CA MET A 500 -12.42 -18.76 -4.86
C MET A 500 -13.78 -18.35 -4.31
N ARG A 501 -13.77 -17.47 -3.31
CA ARG A 501 -14.98 -17.12 -2.57
C ARG A 501 -15.27 -15.64 -2.61
N ILE A 502 -16.52 -15.30 -2.92
CA ILE A 502 -17.04 -13.94 -2.85
C ILE A 502 -18.29 -13.94 -1.97
N LEU A 503 -18.18 -13.30 -0.80
CA LEU A 503 -19.28 -13.26 0.17
C LEU A 503 -20.39 -12.28 -0.24
N SER A 504 -20.05 -11.21 -0.96
CA SER A 504 -21.00 -10.23 -1.47
C SER A 504 -20.43 -9.49 -2.68
N ALA A 505 -21.06 -9.68 -3.84
CA ALA A 505 -20.84 -8.88 -5.04
C ALA A 505 -22.11 -8.09 -5.39
N SER A 506 -21.93 -6.84 -5.82
CA SER A 506 -22.96 -6.04 -6.48
C SER A 506 -22.48 -5.72 -7.90
N VAL A 507 -23.21 -6.17 -8.91
CA VAL A 507 -22.86 -5.98 -10.32
C VAL A 507 -23.95 -5.20 -11.05
N GLU A 508 -23.56 -4.16 -11.78
CA GLU A 508 -24.49 -3.32 -12.53
C GLU A 508 -23.96 -3.08 -13.95
N ALA A 509 -24.87 -3.16 -14.93
CA ALA A 509 -24.63 -2.77 -16.32
C ALA A 509 -23.34 -3.33 -16.93
N CYS A 510 -22.98 -4.56 -16.56
CA CYS A 510 -21.89 -5.31 -17.15
C CYS A 510 -22.42 -6.27 -18.22
N THR A 511 -21.64 -6.54 -19.27
CA THR A 511 -22.06 -7.51 -20.32
C THR A 511 -22.05 -8.94 -19.80
N HIS A 512 -21.12 -9.24 -18.88
CA HIS A 512 -21.00 -10.52 -18.19
C HIS A 512 -20.83 -10.30 -16.69
N GLU A 513 -21.74 -10.82 -15.89
CA GLU A 513 -21.67 -10.79 -14.42
C GLU A 513 -20.53 -11.66 -13.90
N LEU A 514 -20.33 -12.82 -14.54
CA LEU A 514 -19.24 -13.75 -14.27
C LEU A 514 -18.64 -14.19 -15.61
N TYR A 515 -17.32 -14.08 -15.70
CA TYR A 515 -16.54 -14.59 -16.83
C TYR A 515 -15.48 -15.58 -16.33
N VAL A 516 -15.50 -16.79 -16.84
CA VAL A 516 -14.50 -17.81 -16.50
C VAL A 516 -13.33 -17.74 -17.49
N MET A 517 -12.10 -17.63 -16.96
CA MET A 517 -10.89 -17.61 -17.77
C MET A 517 -10.08 -18.90 -17.63
N GLY A 518 -10.00 -19.68 -18.71
CA GLY A 518 -9.31 -20.97 -18.79
C GLY A 518 -9.97 -22.10 -17.98
N PRO A 519 -9.75 -23.37 -18.38
CA PRO A 519 -10.41 -24.54 -17.78
C PRO A 519 -9.74 -25.10 -16.51
N GLY A 520 -8.73 -24.44 -15.96
CA GLY A 520 -8.03 -24.96 -14.77
C GLY A 520 -7.12 -26.17 -15.08
N SER A 521 -6.56 -26.77 -14.02
CA SER A 521 -5.56 -27.84 -14.15
C SER A 521 -6.26 -29.13 -14.52
N GLU A 522 -5.66 -29.90 -15.44
CA GLU A 522 -6.24 -31.16 -15.95
C GLU A 522 -7.64 -31.01 -16.58
N GLY A 523 -8.03 -29.77 -16.93
CA GLY A 523 -9.36 -29.47 -17.47
C GLY A 523 -10.46 -29.39 -16.42
N VAL A 524 -10.10 -29.22 -15.14
CA VAL A 524 -11.03 -29.02 -14.03
C VAL A 524 -10.76 -27.67 -13.36
N GLY A 525 -11.83 -26.90 -13.12
CA GLY A 525 -11.79 -25.60 -12.48
C GLY A 525 -12.06 -24.42 -13.42
N PRO A 526 -12.20 -23.20 -12.89
CA PRO A 526 -12.06 -22.83 -11.49
C PRO A 526 -13.19 -23.31 -10.57
N THR A 527 -12.89 -23.45 -9.27
CA THR A 527 -13.89 -23.67 -8.22
C THR A 527 -14.35 -22.33 -7.65
N VAL A 528 -15.65 -22.02 -7.75
CA VAL A 528 -16.22 -20.75 -7.27
C VAL A 528 -17.31 -20.94 -6.22
N ASP A 529 -17.37 -20.05 -5.23
CA ASP A 529 -18.49 -19.87 -4.31
C ASP A 529 -18.82 -18.37 -4.23
N ILE A 530 -19.80 -17.93 -5.02
CA ILE A 530 -20.08 -16.51 -5.26
C ILE A 530 -21.51 -16.18 -4.86
N HIS A 531 -21.67 -15.15 -4.04
CA HIS A 531 -22.95 -14.50 -3.76
C HIS A 531 -23.02 -13.15 -4.50
N LEU A 532 -23.88 -13.06 -5.52
CA LEU A 532 -23.92 -11.94 -6.45
C LEU A 532 -25.33 -11.35 -6.54
N SER A 533 -25.43 -10.05 -6.30
CA SER A 533 -26.60 -9.23 -6.60
C SER A 533 -26.39 -8.49 -7.93
N THR A 534 -27.31 -8.64 -8.88
CA THR A 534 -27.23 -7.98 -10.20
C THR A 534 -28.43 -7.07 -10.45
N GLU A 535 -28.21 -5.91 -11.08
CA GLU A 535 -29.29 -5.08 -11.62
C GLU A 535 -29.67 -5.43 -13.07
N SER A 536 -28.94 -6.37 -13.68
CA SER A 536 -29.27 -6.86 -15.02
C SER A 536 -30.52 -7.73 -14.98
N SER A 537 -31.48 -7.40 -15.86
CA SER A 537 -32.65 -8.26 -16.08
C SER A 537 -32.31 -9.56 -16.83
N THR A 538 -31.13 -9.65 -17.43
CA THR A 538 -30.65 -10.72 -18.31
C THR A 538 -29.21 -11.12 -17.97
N PRO A 539 -28.93 -11.62 -16.76
CA PRO A 539 -27.56 -11.90 -16.36
C PRO A 539 -26.94 -13.00 -17.24
N ASN A 540 -25.67 -12.83 -17.52
CA ASN A 540 -24.88 -13.62 -18.45
C ASN A 540 -23.63 -14.15 -17.77
N ILE A 541 -23.54 -15.48 -17.72
CA ILE A 541 -22.39 -16.21 -17.25
C ILE A 541 -21.66 -16.76 -18.47
N ALA A 542 -20.42 -16.31 -18.68
CA ALA A 542 -19.65 -16.66 -19.85
C ALA A 542 -18.26 -17.17 -19.47
N GLY A 543 -17.48 -17.56 -20.48
CA GLY A 543 -16.09 -17.87 -20.31
C GLY A 543 -15.36 -17.98 -21.64
N SER A 544 -14.04 -18.05 -21.56
CA SER A 544 -13.18 -18.45 -22.67
C SER A 544 -13.48 -19.88 -23.14
N ALA A 545 -12.98 -20.29 -24.31
CA ALA A 545 -13.27 -21.61 -24.88
C ALA A 545 -13.02 -22.75 -23.88
N GLY A 546 -14.04 -23.60 -23.65
CA GLY A 546 -13.99 -24.75 -22.74
C GLY A 546 -14.00 -24.44 -21.24
N SER A 547 -13.70 -23.20 -20.84
CA SER A 547 -13.53 -22.85 -19.43
C SER A 547 -14.81 -22.96 -18.59
N LEU A 548 -15.95 -22.56 -19.14
CA LEU A 548 -17.22 -22.60 -18.42
C LEU A 548 -17.71 -24.04 -18.16
N MET A 549 -17.31 -24.99 -19.02
CA MET A 549 -17.61 -26.42 -18.85
C MET A 549 -16.78 -27.04 -17.74
N ALA A 550 -15.52 -26.61 -17.62
CA ALA A 550 -14.58 -27.09 -16.62
C ALA A 550 -14.81 -26.48 -15.23
N ALA A 551 -15.40 -25.29 -15.18
CA ALA A 551 -15.68 -24.59 -13.93
C ALA A 551 -16.66 -25.38 -13.04
N ILE A 552 -16.43 -25.34 -11.73
CA ILE A 552 -17.25 -26.04 -10.74
C ILE A 552 -17.60 -25.11 -9.57
N GLY A 553 -18.53 -25.57 -8.72
CA GLY A 553 -18.97 -24.83 -7.54
C GLY A 553 -20.33 -24.18 -7.73
N LYS A 554 -20.53 -23.00 -7.13
CA LYS A 554 -21.84 -22.39 -6.97
C LYS A 554 -21.83 -20.87 -7.18
N LEU A 555 -22.83 -20.39 -7.90
CA LEU A 555 -23.18 -18.98 -8.04
C LEU A 555 -24.60 -18.77 -7.51
N THR A 556 -24.73 -18.03 -6.41
CA THR A 556 -26.03 -17.60 -5.85
C THR A 556 -26.36 -16.22 -6.38
N LEU A 557 -27.44 -16.11 -7.16
CA LEU A 557 -27.88 -14.85 -7.80
C LEU A 557 -29.04 -14.20 -7.03
N THR A 558 -28.94 -12.90 -6.79
CA THR A 558 -30.01 -12.02 -6.29
C THR A 558 -30.08 -10.74 -7.14
N GLY A 559 -31.02 -9.83 -6.84
CA GLY A 559 -31.21 -8.55 -7.52
C GLY A 559 -32.43 -8.47 -8.45
N LEU A 560 -32.31 -7.72 -9.55
CA LEU A 560 -33.41 -7.36 -10.45
C LEU A 560 -33.54 -8.30 -11.67
N TYR A 561 -32.95 -9.49 -11.61
CA TYR A 561 -32.93 -10.39 -12.75
C TYR A 561 -34.26 -11.12 -12.99
N ASN A 562 -34.55 -11.40 -14.25
CA ASN A 562 -35.61 -12.34 -14.61
C ASN A 562 -35.00 -13.75 -14.70
N LYS A 563 -35.51 -14.68 -13.89
CA LYS A 563 -35.07 -16.09 -13.90
C LYS A 563 -35.07 -16.70 -15.30
N ALA A 564 -36.06 -16.37 -16.14
CA ALA A 564 -36.17 -16.91 -17.49
C ALA A 564 -35.05 -16.44 -18.44
N ASN A 565 -34.35 -15.36 -18.07
CA ASN A 565 -33.35 -14.69 -18.89
C ASN A 565 -31.92 -14.91 -18.40
N VAL A 566 -31.71 -15.73 -17.36
CA VAL A 566 -30.36 -16.13 -16.94
C VAL A 566 -29.76 -16.97 -18.05
N SER A 567 -28.62 -16.52 -18.57
CA SER A 567 -27.98 -17.13 -19.74
C SER A 567 -26.58 -17.64 -19.41
N THR A 568 -26.20 -18.74 -20.08
CA THR A 568 -24.83 -19.24 -20.10
C THR A 568 -24.35 -19.28 -21.54
N ALA A 569 -23.24 -18.61 -21.86
CA ALA A 569 -22.73 -18.53 -23.24
C ALA A 569 -22.23 -19.88 -23.79
N SER A 570 -22.02 -20.86 -22.91
CA SER A 570 -21.62 -22.22 -23.22
C SER A 570 -22.18 -23.17 -22.16
N PRO A 571 -22.14 -24.48 -22.41
CA PRO A 571 -22.32 -25.49 -21.38
C PRO A 571 -21.57 -25.10 -20.08
N CYS A 572 -22.23 -25.18 -18.91
CA CYS A 572 -21.76 -24.59 -17.65
C CYS A 572 -21.76 -25.58 -16.48
N GLY A 573 -20.57 -25.84 -15.92
CA GLY A 573 -20.38 -26.75 -14.78
C GLY A 573 -20.63 -26.12 -13.39
N ILE A 574 -20.92 -24.82 -13.33
CA ILE A 574 -21.24 -24.11 -12.07
C ILE A 574 -22.74 -24.23 -11.78
N GLN A 575 -23.08 -24.56 -10.54
CA GLN A 575 -24.46 -24.53 -10.08
C GLN A 575 -24.96 -23.09 -9.91
N ILE A 576 -25.90 -22.67 -10.76
CA ILE A 576 -26.57 -21.36 -10.62
C ILE A 576 -27.81 -21.50 -9.73
N VAL A 577 -27.86 -20.79 -8.61
CA VAL A 577 -28.95 -20.82 -7.63
C VAL A 577 -29.69 -19.49 -7.61
N ASN A 578 -31.02 -19.56 -7.58
CA ASN A 578 -31.85 -18.40 -7.27
C ASN A 578 -31.75 -18.10 -5.77
N GLY A 579 -31.04 -17.05 -5.38
CA GLY A 579 -30.88 -16.62 -4.00
C GLY A 579 -32.11 -15.91 -3.42
N GLN A 580 -33.05 -15.48 -4.26
CA GLN A 580 -34.33 -14.87 -3.85
C GLN A 580 -35.44 -15.91 -3.64
N ASP A 581 -35.24 -17.15 -4.07
CA ASP A 581 -36.22 -18.23 -3.97
C ASP A 581 -35.52 -19.55 -3.56
N PRO A 582 -35.57 -19.92 -2.27
CA PRO A 582 -34.83 -21.07 -1.76
C PRO A 582 -35.37 -22.42 -2.26
N ALA A 583 -36.55 -22.48 -2.87
CA ALA A 583 -37.13 -23.69 -3.43
C ALA A 583 -37.86 -23.37 -4.74
N PRO A 584 -37.13 -23.06 -5.83
CA PRO A 584 -37.75 -22.45 -6.99
C PRO A 584 -38.64 -23.44 -7.74
N ILE A 585 -39.95 -23.23 -7.63
CA ILE A 585 -41.02 -23.96 -8.32
C ILE A 585 -41.55 -23.07 -9.45
N ALA A 586 -41.42 -23.51 -10.71
CA ALA A 586 -41.96 -22.79 -11.86
C ALA A 586 -43.08 -23.58 -12.52
N ARG A 587 -44.22 -22.93 -12.79
CA ARG A 587 -45.31 -23.50 -13.61
C ARG A 587 -45.01 -23.30 -15.09
N LYS A 588 -45.24 -24.33 -15.90
CA LYS A 588 -45.05 -24.34 -17.36
C LYS A 588 -46.32 -24.86 -18.03
N THR A 589 -46.86 -24.11 -19.00
CA THR A 589 -48.14 -24.43 -19.68
C THR A 589 -47.96 -24.71 -21.18
N GLY A 590 -46.71 -24.82 -21.64
CA GLY A 590 -46.34 -25.07 -23.03
C GLY A 590 -44.89 -25.52 -23.12
N ALA A 591 -44.40 -25.79 -24.34
CA ALA A 591 -43.06 -26.30 -24.55
C ALA A 591 -41.97 -25.33 -24.05
N PHE A 592 -40.88 -25.87 -23.48
CA PHE A 592 -39.78 -25.07 -22.96
C PHE A 592 -38.47 -25.88 -22.87
N THR A 593 -37.34 -25.18 -22.79
CA THR A 593 -36.04 -25.77 -22.43
C THR A 593 -35.71 -25.45 -20.98
N CYS A 594 -35.24 -26.45 -20.22
CA CYS A 594 -34.82 -26.26 -18.84
C CYS A 594 -33.54 -25.42 -18.80
N THR A 595 -33.45 -24.51 -17.84
CA THR A 595 -32.31 -23.60 -17.67
C THR A 595 -31.42 -24.06 -16.50
N PRO A 596 -30.16 -23.61 -16.40
CA PRO A 596 -29.28 -23.96 -15.27
C PRO A 596 -29.79 -23.52 -13.88
N ILE A 597 -30.73 -22.57 -13.83
CA ILE A 597 -31.34 -22.07 -12.58
C ILE A 597 -32.65 -22.79 -12.21
N ASP A 598 -33.19 -23.64 -13.09
CA ASP A 598 -34.40 -24.42 -12.79
C ASP A 598 -34.11 -25.54 -11.78
N ARG A 599 -35.12 -25.89 -10.97
CA ARG A 599 -35.06 -26.99 -10.00
C ARG A 599 -36.32 -27.83 -10.08
N VAL A 600 -37.46 -27.22 -9.73
CA VAL A 600 -38.76 -27.89 -9.73
C VAL A 600 -39.68 -27.24 -10.76
N LEU A 601 -40.21 -28.04 -11.67
CA LEU A 601 -41.00 -27.62 -12.82
C LEU A 601 -42.39 -28.29 -12.75
N MET A 602 -43.43 -27.48 -12.52
CA MET A 602 -44.83 -27.90 -12.55
C MET A 602 -45.36 -27.77 -13.97
N CYS A 603 -45.32 -28.87 -14.71
CA CYS A 603 -45.76 -28.94 -16.09
C CYS A 603 -47.28 -29.17 -16.14
N ASP A 604 -48.03 -28.12 -16.42
CA ASP A 604 -49.48 -28.17 -16.53
C ASP A 604 -49.90 -28.43 -17.98
N THR A 605 -50.10 -29.71 -18.29
CA THR A 605 -50.53 -30.19 -19.60
C THR A 605 -52.05 -30.16 -19.80
N THR A 606 -52.81 -29.44 -18.96
CA THR A 606 -54.29 -29.41 -19.06
C THR A 606 -54.77 -28.90 -20.42
N ALA A 607 -54.12 -27.87 -20.96
CA ALA A 607 -54.45 -27.31 -22.26
C ALA A 607 -53.96 -28.17 -23.45
N GLY A 608 -53.06 -29.13 -23.22
CA GLY A 608 -52.51 -30.01 -24.24
C GLY A 608 -51.19 -30.65 -23.83
N ALA A 609 -50.79 -31.71 -24.53
CA ALA A 609 -49.46 -32.30 -24.39
C ALA A 609 -48.39 -31.32 -24.91
N PHE A 610 -47.23 -31.29 -24.27
CA PHE A 610 -46.07 -30.54 -24.75
C PHE A 610 -44.76 -31.20 -24.33
N THR A 611 -43.65 -30.63 -24.80
CA THR A 611 -42.30 -31.15 -24.57
C THR A 611 -41.51 -30.23 -23.64
N ALA A 612 -40.93 -30.79 -22.58
CA ALA A 612 -39.88 -30.17 -21.80
C ALA A 612 -38.52 -30.69 -22.28
N THR A 613 -37.62 -29.80 -22.68
CA THR A 613 -36.31 -30.16 -23.20
C THR A 613 -35.25 -30.00 -22.11
N LEU A 614 -34.55 -31.08 -21.78
CA LEU A 614 -33.37 -31.07 -20.92
C LEU A 614 -32.17 -30.53 -21.71
N PRO A 615 -31.32 -29.69 -21.10
CA PRO A 615 -30.09 -29.19 -21.73
C PRO A 615 -29.05 -30.31 -21.88
N ASP A 616 -27.85 -29.95 -22.34
CA ASP A 616 -26.73 -30.88 -22.47
C ASP A 616 -26.35 -31.49 -21.11
N ALA A 617 -26.28 -32.82 -21.03
CA ALA A 617 -25.87 -33.55 -19.84
C ALA A 617 -24.37 -33.42 -19.52
N ASP A 618 -23.50 -33.09 -20.49
CA ASP A 618 -22.03 -33.09 -20.33
C ASP A 618 -21.54 -32.20 -19.18
N VAL A 619 -22.28 -31.13 -18.95
CA VAL A 619 -21.85 -30.05 -18.07
C VAL A 619 -22.85 -29.74 -16.98
N ASN A 620 -24.00 -30.43 -16.92
CA ASN A 620 -25.10 -29.94 -16.11
C ASN A 620 -24.94 -30.36 -14.64
N PRO A 621 -24.73 -29.41 -13.71
CA PRO A 621 -24.53 -29.74 -12.31
C PRO A 621 -25.86 -29.86 -11.54
N VAL A 622 -27.00 -29.76 -12.21
CA VAL A 622 -28.32 -29.62 -11.61
C VAL A 622 -29.20 -30.83 -11.89
N GLU A 623 -29.93 -31.24 -10.86
CA GLU A 623 -31.03 -32.18 -10.96
C GLU A 623 -32.34 -31.44 -11.29
N TYR A 624 -33.08 -31.94 -12.28
CA TYR A 624 -34.40 -31.41 -12.64
C TYR A 624 -35.52 -32.31 -12.12
N VAL A 625 -36.52 -31.70 -11.49
CA VAL A 625 -37.76 -32.36 -11.07
C VAL A 625 -38.91 -31.84 -11.93
N LEU A 626 -39.43 -32.68 -12.81
CA LEU A 626 -40.58 -32.35 -13.67
C LEU A 626 -41.81 -33.09 -13.18
N ARG A 627 -42.81 -32.36 -12.67
CA ARG A 627 -44.10 -32.92 -12.26
C ARG A 627 -45.15 -32.58 -13.30
N ASN A 628 -45.81 -33.60 -13.84
CA ASN A 628 -46.96 -33.39 -14.71
C ASN A 628 -48.22 -33.19 -13.85
N THR A 629 -48.76 -31.98 -13.84
CA THR A 629 -49.95 -31.62 -13.05
C THR A 629 -51.23 -31.52 -13.88
N GLY A 630 -51.16 -31.72 -15.20
CA GLY A 630 -52.31 -31.61 -16.10
C GLY A 630 -52.94 -32.94 -16.47
N GLY A 631 -53.80 -32.93 -17.49
CA GLY A 631 -54.56 -34.09 -17.97
C GLY A 631 -53.94 -34.87 -19.12
N ASN A 632 -52.89 -34.35 -19.77
CA ASN A 632 -52.23 -34.98 -20.93
C ASN A 632 -50.81 -35.44 -20.57
N THR A 633 -50.20 -36.31 -21.39
CA THR A 633 -48.81 -36.75 -21.21
C THR A 633 -47.82 -35.61 -21.46
N LEU A 634 -46.88 -35.42 -20.55
CA LEU A 634 -45.69 -34.59 -20.75
C LEU A 634 -44.60 -35.42 -21.42
N THR A 635 -43.99 -34.91 -22.48
CA THR A 635 -42.77 -35.50 -23.06
C THR A 635 -41.56 -34.77 -22.50
N VAL A 636 -40.57 -35.49 -21.99
CA VAL A 636 -39.27 -34.95 -21.62
C VAL A 636 -38.26 -35.42 -22.65
N ALA A 637 -37.60 -34.50 -23.34
CA ALA A 637 -36.63 -34.80 -24.39
C ALA A 637 -35.25 -34.30 -24.00
N ALA A 638 -34.17 -34.96 -24.43
CA ALA A 638 -32.81 -34.45 -24.28
C ALA A 638 -32.30 -33.83 -25.59
N ILE A 639 -31.46 -32.80 -25.51
CA ILE A 639 -30.83 -32.24 -26.73
C ILE A 639 -29.76 -33.18 -27.30
N GLY A 640 -29.37 -32.94 -28.55
CA GLY A 640 -28.18 -33.57 -29.14
C GLY A 640 -28.26 -35.10 -29.30
N GLY A 641 -29.43 -35.70 -29.13
CA GLY A 641 -29.60 -37.15 -29.16
C GLY A 641 -29.10 -37.86 -27.90
N GLN A 642 -28.83 -37.13 -26.81
CA GLN A 642 -28.49 -37.73 -25.52
C GLN A 642 -29.63 -38.62 -25.02
N LEU A 643 -29.27 -39.64 -24.23
CA LEU A 643 -30.21 -40.62 -23.73
C LEU A 643 -30.67 -40.27 -22.31
N ILE A 644 -31.92 -40.64 -22.02
CA ILE A 644 -32.54 -40.63 -20.71
C ILE A 644 -32.72 -42.09 -20.29
N TYR A 645 -32.02 -42.50 -19.23
CA TYR A 645 -32.05 -43.85 -18.67
C TYR A 645 -33.06 -43.92 -17.51
N PRO A 646 -34.06 -44.81 -17.57
CA PRO A 646 -34.93 -45.09 -16.43
C PRO A 646 -34.16 -45.69 -15.24
N THR A 647 -34.70 -45.54 -14.04
CA THR A 647 -34.12 -46.10 -12.81
C THR A 647 -33.94 -47.61 -12.95
N GLY A 648 -32.70 -48.10 -12.81
CA GLY A 648 -32.35 -49.52 -12.90
C GLY A 648 -32.29 -50.10 -14.33
N SER A 649 -32.35 -49.26 -15.37
CA SER A 649 -32.26 -49.69 -16.78
C SER A 649 -30.91 -49.34 -17.41
N ASN A 650 -30.38 -50.25 -18.22
CA ASN A 650 -29.22 -50.02 -19.09
C ASN A 650 -29.62 -49.61 -20.52
N THR A 651 -30.91 -49.46 -20.80
CA THR A 651 -31.44 -49.01 -22.08
C THR A 651 -32.03 -47.62 -21.90
N GLY A 652 -31.47 -46.65 -22.61
CA GLY A 652 -31.95 -45.26 -22.62
C GLY A 652 -32.71 -44.91 -23.89
N ALA A 653 -33.47 -43.82 -23.86
CA ALA A 653 -34.18 -43.26 -25.00
C ALA A 653 -33.97 -41.74 -25.07
N THR A 654 -34.11 -41.14 -26.25
CA THR A 654 -33.98 -39.68 -26.40
C THR A 654 -35.14 -38.90 -25.78
N THR A 655 -36.23 -39.60 -25.43
CA THR A 655 -37.40 -39.05 -24.75
C THR A 655 -37.90 -39.96 -23.63
N ALA A 656 -38.55 -39.36 -22.63
CA ALA A 656 -39.25 -40.03 -21.55
C ALA A 656 -40.67 -39.44 -21.44
N ALA A 657 -41.67 -40.31 -21.27
CA ALA A 657 -43.06 -39.90 -21.07
C ALA A 657 -43.38 -39.79 -19.58
N VAL A 658 -43.99 -38.67 -19.17
CA VAL A 658 -44.45 -38.45 -17.79
C VAL A 658 -45.98 -38.36 -17.82
N ALA A 659 -46.63 -39.42 -17.35
CA ALA A 659 -48.10 -39.49 -17.28
C ALA A 659 -48.68 -38.43 -16.34
N PRO A 660 -49.96 -38.04 -16.52
CA PRO A 660 -50.68 -37.18 -15.58
C PRO A 660 -50.50 -37.61 -14.12
N GLY A 661 -50.15 -36.67 -13.24
CA GLY A 661 -49.94 -36.92 -11.81
C GLY A 661 -48.55 -37.43 -11.42
N ASN A 662 -47.73 -37.87 -12.37
CA ASN A 662 -46.41 -38.43 -12.10
C ASN A 662 -45.30 -37.36 -12.07
N VAL A 663 -44.16 -37.77 -11.50
CA VAL A 663 -42.93 -36.98 -11.42
C VAL A 663 -41.82 -37.73 -12.11
N LEU A 664 -41.01 -37.01 -12.88
CA LEU A 664 -39.71 -37.48 -13.35
C LEU A 664 -38.64 -36.59 -12.71
N ARG A 665 -37.72 -37.22 -12.00
CA ARG A 665 -36.51 -36.59 -11.48
C ARG A 665 -35.34 -37.12 -12.27
N VAL A 666 -34.55 -36.23 -12.86
CA VAL A 666 -33.41 -36.61 -13.70
C VAL A 666 -32.15 -35.85 -13.32
N ARG A 667 -31.02 -36.55 -13.37
CA ARG A 667 -29.69 -36.02 -13.11
C ARG A 667 -28.74 -36.39 -14.26
N ALA A 668 -27.88 -35.46 -14.64
CA ALA A 668 -26.80 -35.75 -15.56
C ALA A 668 -25.75 -36.66 -14.90
N THR A 669 -25.25 -37.67 -15.60
CA THR A 669 -24.25 -38.60 -15.05
C THR A 669 -23.36 -39.12 -16.18
N TYR A 670 -22.05 -39.18 -15.91
CA TYR A 670 -21.09 -39.84 -16.79
C TYR A 670 -21.09 -41.35 -16.51
N ASN A 671 -21.35 -42.15 -17.54
CA ASN A 671 -21.47 -43.61 -17.39
C ASN A 671 -20.20 -44.39 -17.77
N GLY A 672 -19.07 -43.70 -17.95
CA GLY A 672 -17.80 -44.27 -18.41
C GLY A 672 -17.57 -44.18 -19.93
N THR A 673 -18.60 -43.85 -20.71
CA THR A 673 -18.49 -43.72 -22.18
C THR A 673 -19.04 -42.38 -22.68
N ALA A 674 -20.15 -41.92 -22.13
CA ALA A 674 -20.79 -40.67 -22.49
C ALA A 674 -21.57 -40.08 -21.30
N TRP A 675 -21.81 -38.77 -21.35
CA TRP A 675 -22.77 -38.13 -20.47
C TRP A 675 -24.20 -38.36 -20.95
N ALA A 676 -25.08 -38.64 -20.00
CA ALA A 676 -26.49 -38.89 -20.24
C ALA A 676 -27.33 -38.50 -19.03
N TRP A 677 -28.65 -38.51 -19.20
CA TRP A 677 -29.62 -38.25 -18.15
C TRP A 677 -30.07 -39.55 -17.50
N TYR A 678 -30.13 -39.59 -16.17
CA TYR A 678 -30.57 -40.74 -15.39
C TYR A 678 -31.73 -40.37 -14.50
N ALA A 679 -32.79 -41.17 -14.52
CA ALA A 679 -33.90 -41.03 -13.59
C ALA A 679 -33.48 -41.50 -12.19
N VAL A 680 -33.65 -40.64 -11.18
CA VAL A 680 -33.14 -40.86 -9.81
C VAL A 680 -34.22 -40.84 -8.74
#